data_AF-A0A367W1L8-F1
#
_entry.id   AF-A0A367W1L8-F1
#
_cell.length_a   1.000
_cell.length_b   1.000
_cell.length_c   1.000
_cell.angle_alpha   90.00
_cell.angle_beta   90.00
_cell.angle_gamma   90.00
#
_symmetry.space_group_name_H-M   'P 1'
#
loop_
_entity.id
_entity.type
_entity.pdbx_description
1 polymer ?
#
loop_
_entity_poly.entity_id
_entity_poly.type
_entity_poly.pdbx_seq_one_letter_code
_entity_poly.pdbx_strand_id
1 'polypeptide(L)'
;MNDQQACLGQPAGLSNWGDVHPIRLEERFMFDAAGAVTGADAAQDAAAQNEADSAQGEGRESGADVTANGGDREDIGDLGLSGPQSEQTRREIMFVDSRVDNLATVLAAVADNVEVHVLSENATMADIANFLEITGDVDAIHIVSHGVAGGIVLGGQNINTDKVAAMTGELERIGNSLNAGGDILLYGCDIAKGGEGAAFLSLVAALTRADVAASNDVTGTGGNWILEEATGSIESRGAVTGSPAVVLASGPNIGNLDGDTVNFTEGDSPVYIDASQDLTVTDADSANFNGGSLVIAFTSNYDPDDDRLRIDRSGTVSATNGLASGSSISVGGQVIATVTTSDLENGQFVLSLSANATSANMQAFMRVLQYENNNTETIEETDRQIGFQISDDNNITGNAAYVTISVKSVNNAPSLNGANGGGLFKPNGTPVVIDGDMTVSDPEHNDNGNYTDAVFRITRNGNGNGNDSGNANDVFSATGNLGTLTEGGDLILNGVKIGEVTTNSGGVLKITFDSDATQARVNEAIQSIAYANQSGTPPSEVKLKLSFTDAADYHSQTDKEVIATVTINIDVPSDADEFIPPVVSDGGGEVPPLGAGPAPEMVPDGGAPVAGSMIVPGNSGDAVNSSVTGQMGDTSTIGQSSTPVASSLQLYRSPASWPVRAQTDADERRVDNQLISGGYHEDQWFDSDLSASNDADPDREAPDTEANSAEDIVFDADFTAQLAHWGRDDADMIDKLEAALREHQVPQVV
;
A
#
# COMPACT_ATOMS: atom_id res chain seq x y z
N MET A 1 -13.12 -64.33 29.94
CA MET A 1 -13.73 -63.29 30.79
C MET A 1 -13.54 -61.98 30.04
N ASN A 2 -14.21 -61.80 28.89
CA ASN A 2 -15.65 -61.64 28.63
C ASN A 2 -16.12 -60.20 28.91
N ASP A 3 -16.83 -59.50 28.01
CA ASP A 3 -16.95 -59.64 26.54
C ASP A 3 -17.70 -58.41 25.99
N GLN A 4 -18.06 -58.41 24.69
CA GLN A 4 -18.94 -57.44 23.99
C GLN A 4 -18.22 -56.12 23.62
N GLN A 5 -18.10 -55.64 22.37
CA GLN A 5 -18.74 -55.93 21.06
C GLN A 5 -20.28 -55.87 21.03
N ALA A 6 -20.96 -55.28 20.05
CA ALA A 6 -20.64 -54.33 18.96
C ALA A 6 -21.97 -53.99 18.26
N CYS A 7 -22.07 -52.91 17.47
CA CYS A 7 -22.92 -52.90 16.26
C CYS A 7 -22.73 -51.67 15.36
N LEU A 8 -23.09 -51.82 14.08
CA LEU A 8 -23.12 -50.80 13.03
C LEU A 8 -24.58 -50.44 12.67
N GLY A 9 -24.82 -49.25 12.09
CA GLY A 9 -26.12 -48.93 11.48
C GLY A 9 -26.30 -47.49 11.01
N GLN A 10 -26.26 -47.27 9.69
CA GLN A 10 -26.91 -46.13 9.00
C GLN A 10 -28.18 -46.64 8.27
N PRO A 11 -28.97 -45.80 7.58
CA PRO A 11 -29.74 -44.69 8.14
C PRO A 11 -31.24 -44.81 7.74
N ALA A 12 -32.10 -43.97 8.34
CA ALA A 12 -33.47 -43.74 7.86
C ALA A 12 -33.81 -42.25 8.02
N GLY A 13 -34.46 -41.66 7.02
CA GLY A 13 -34.66 -40.20 6.95
C GLY A 13 -36.12 -39.76 6.98
N LEU A 14 -36.29 -38.44 7.05
CA LEU A 14 -37.50 -37.66 6.77
C LEU A 14 -38.76 -38.00 7.61
N SER A 15 -39.19 -37.05 8.45
CA SER A 15 -40.23 -36.11 7.97
C SER A 15 -40.61 -34.99 8.95
N ASN A 16 -40.99 -33.87 8.32
CA ASN A 16 -41.87 -32.80 8.78
C ASN A 16 -41.32 -31.69 9.71
N TRP A 17 -41.87 -30.50 9.49
CA TRP A 17 -41.59 -29.24 10.20
C TRP A 17 -42.69 -28.92 11.24
N GLY A 18 -42.36 -28.00 12.16
CA GLY A 18 -43.36 -27.16 12.83
C GLY A 18 -43.38 -27.26 14.35
N ASP A 19 -42.51 -26.50 15.01
CA ASP A 19 -42.81 -25.75 16.26
C ASP A 19 -41.58 -24.90 16.65
N VAL A 20 -41.44 -23.72 16.03
CA VAL A 20 -40.47 -22.71 16.47
C VAL A 20 -41.18 -21.75 17.42
N HIS A 21 -40.96 -21.91 18.72
CA HIS A 21 -41.40 -20.91 19.70
C HIS A 21 -40.58 -19.61 19.50
N PRO A 22 -41.23 -18.44 19.46
CA PRO A 22 -40.50 -17.17 19.38
C PRO A 22 -39.76 -16.93 20.69
N ILE A 23 -38.43 -17.10 20.67
CA ILE A 23 -37.54 -16.62 21.71
C ILE A 23 -37.73 -15.10 21.78
N ARG A 24 -38.03 -14.57 22.97
CA ARG A 24 -38.05 -13.11 23.17
C ARG A 24 -36.62 -12.62 23.09
N LEU A 25 -36.40 -11.58 22.29
CA LEU A 25 -35.20 -10.75 22.41
C LEU A 25 -35.13 -10.20 23.84
N GLU A 26 -33.98 -10.39 24.49
CA GLU A 26 -33.67 -9.78 25.78
C GLU A 26 -33.41 -8.27 25.58
N GLU A 27 -33.64 -7.48 26.62
CA GLU A 27 -33.48 -6.02 26.53
C GLU A 27 -31.99 -5.66 26.41
N ARG A 28 -31.56 -5.31 25.19
CA ARG A 28 -30.25 -4.70 24.96
C ARG A 28 -30.20 -3.34 25.64
N PHE A 29 -29.56 -3.28 26.80
CA PHE A 29 -29.08 -2.01 27.35
C PHE A 29 -28.07 -1.42 26.36
N MET A 30 -28.48 -0.33 25.71
CA MET A 30 -27.62 0.48 24.87
C MET A 30 -26.69 1.27 25.80
N PHE A 31 -25.51 0.71 26.10
CA PHE A 31 -24.43 1.46 26.72
C PHE A 31 -23.85 2.42 25.69
N ASP A 32 -23.97 3.71 25.98
CA ASP A 32 -23.22 4.75 25.29
C ASP A 32 -21.75 4.66 25.74
N ALA A 33 -20.85 4.49 24.78
CA ALA A 33 -19.42 4.26 25.02
C ALA A 33 -18.59 5.56 25.03
N ALA A 34 -19.22 6.74 25.00
CA ALA A 34 -18.55 8.05 25.00
C ALA A 34 -17.78 8.42 26.29
N GLY A 35 -17.62 7.49 27.25
CA GLY A 35 -17.05 7.75 28.58
C GLY A 35 -15.57 7.44 28.77
N ALA A 36 -14.86 6.91 27.77
CA ALA A 36 -13.50 6.36 27.93
C ALA A 36 -12.35 7.31 27.53
N VAL A 37 -12.63 8.44 26.88
CA VAL A 37 -11.59 9.30 26.26
C VAL A 37 -11.05 10.38 27.21
N THR A 38 -11.81 10.82 28.20
CA THR A 38 -11.47 11.98 29.06
C THR A 38 -10.36 11.74 30.10
N GLY A 39 -9.58 10.67 29.97
CA GLY A 39 -8.43 10.37 30.83
C GLY A 39 -7.13 10.98 30.32
N ALA A 40 -6.82 10.78 29.04
CA ALA A 40 -5.58 11.27 28.42
C ALA A 40 -5.58 12.80 28.27
N ASP A 41 -6.67 13.36 27.72
CA ASP A 41 -6.85 14.81 27.55
C ASP A 41 -6.69 15.56 28.89
N ALA A 42 -7.25 15.02 29.97
CA ALA A 42 -7.16 15.62 31.30
C ALA A 42 -5.75 15.59 31.91
N ALA A 43 -4.94 14.59 31.55
CA ALA A 43 -3.52 14.53 31.94
C ALA A 43 -2.67 15.52 31.14
N GLN A 44 -2.95 15.69 29.85
CA GLN A 44 -2.27 16.67 28.99
C GLN A 44 -2.62 18.11 29.36
N ASP A 45 -3.90 18.42 29.61
CA ASP A 45 -4.33 19.74 30.11
C ASP A 45 -3.66 20.07 31.46
N ALA A 46 -3.56 19.10 32.38
CA ALA A 46 -2.90 19.29 33.68
C ALA A 46 -1.40 19.57 33.54
N ALA A 47 -0.70 18.87 32.63
CA ALA A 47 0.71 19.13 32.34
C ALA A 47 0.92 20.55 31.79
N ALA A 48 0.12 20.96 30.79
CA ALA A 48 0.18 22.29 30.19
C ALA A 48 -0.15 23.42 31.20
N GLN A 49 -0.99 23.14 32.20
CA GLN A 49 -1.31 24.08 33.27
C GLN A 49 -0.10 24.37 34.17
N ASN A 50 0.69 23.34 34.52
CA ASN A 50 1.83 23.44 35.44
C ASN A 50 3.06 24.14 34.81
N GLU A 51 3.29 23.94 33.50
CA GLU A 51 4.33 24.70 32.78
C GLU A 51 4.02 26.21 32.73
N ALA A 52 2.74 26.58 32.66
CA ALA A 52 2.32 27.98 32.55
C ALA A 52 2.54 28.79 33.85
N ASP A 53 2.23 28.22 35.02
CA ASP A 53 2.43 28.91 36.32
C ASP A 53 3.92 29.02 36.68
N SER A 54 4.74 28.05 36.26
CA SER A 54 6.21 28.08 36.43
C SER A 54 6.87 29.26 35.71
N ALA A 55 6.24 29.81 34.66
CA ALA A 55 6.82 30.84 33.80
C ALA A 55 6.70 32.29 34.31
N GLN A 56 6.01 32.56 35.43
CA GLN A 56 5.81 33.93 35.96
C GLN A 56 6.66 34.28 37.20
N GLY A 57 7.66 33.45 37.54
CA GLY A 57 8.39 33.53 38.81
C GLY A 57 9.42 34.67 38.98
N GLU A 58 9.89 35.33 37.91
CA GLU A 58 11.02 36.27 38.01
C GLU A 58 10.77 37.68 37.46
N GLY A 59 11.26 38.70 38.21
CA GLY A 59 11.64 39.99 37.64
C GLY A 59 10.99 41.25 38.23
N ARG A 60 11.57 41.77 39.32
CA ARG A 60 11.86 43.22 39.52
C ARG A 60 12.60 43.52 40.84
N GLU A 61 13.90 43.76 40.74
CA GLU A 61 14.60 44.59 41.73
C GLU A 61 14.23 46.07 41.53
N SER A 62 14.19 46.84 42.62
CA SER A 62 14.34 48.30 42.59
C SER A 62 14.77 48.82 43.95
N GLY A 63 16.05 49.20 44.08
CA GLY A 63 16.61 49.80 45.29
C GLY A 63 16.56 51.33 45.26
N ALA A 64 16.00 51.94 46.30
CA ALA A 64 16.13 53.37 46.58
C ALA A 64 16.18 53.63 48.10
N ASP A 65 16.90 54.67 48.51
CA ASP A 65 17.36 54.92 49.89
C ASP A 65 16.60 56.06 50.59
N VAL A 66 16.84 56.23 51.91
CA VAL A 66 16.45 57.37 52.78
C VAL A 66 14.96 57.39 53.17
N THR A 67 14.54 57.22 54.44
CA THR A 67 14.98 57.94 55.67
C THR A 67 14.54 57.18 56.93
N ALA A 68 15.13 57.48 58.11
CA ALA A 68 14.69 56.94 59.41
C ALA A 68 14.18 58.05 60.36
N ASN A 69 13.13 57.78 61.16
CA ASN A 69 12.88 58.50 62.44
C ASN A 69 11.89 57.81 63.41
N GLY A 70 12.38 57.36 64.58
CA GLY A 70 11.86 57.70 65.93
C GLY A 70 10.50 57.17 66.47
N GLY A 71 10.58 56.45 67.60
CA GLY A 71 9.50 56.29 68.61
C GLY A 71 8.61 55.04 68.45
N ASP A 72 8.17 54.34 69.51
CA ASP A 72 8.37 54.50 70.97
C ASP A 72 8.44 53.14 71.71
N ARG A 73 8.59 53.15 73.05
CA ARG A 73 8.97 51.98 73.89
C ARG A 73 7.82 51.22 74.55
N GLU A 74 8.07 49.91 74.68
CA GLU A 74 7.77 49.02 75.83
C GLU A 74 6.35 48.96 76.42
N ASP A 75 5.72 47.78 76.30
CA ASP A 75 5.14 47.08 77.47
C ASP A 75 5.46 45.58 77.37
N ILE A 76 5.42 44.85 78.50
CA ILE A 76 5.86 43.45 78.62
C ILE A 76 4.78 42.61 79.33
N GLY A 77 4.00 41.85 78.55
CA GLY A 77 2.80 41.16 79.02
C GLY A 77 2.76 39.65 78.73
N ASP A 78 3.35 38.87 79.63
CA ASP A 78 2.92 37.52 80.04
C ASP A 78 2.42 36.53 78.93
N LEU A 79 3.34 35.99 78.12
CA LEU A 79 3.06 34.78 77.34
C LEU A 79 3.11 33.54 78.23
N GLY A 80 1.95 33.19 78.78
CA GLY A 80 1.78 32.04 79.67
C GLY A 80 1.95 30.68 78.98
N LEU A 81 3.16 30.12 79.07
CA LEU A 81 3.46 28.68 79.17
C LEU A 81 2.55 27.70 78.38
N SER A 82 2.66 27.70 77.05
CA SER A 82 2.67 26.41 76.34
C SER A 82 3.99 25.70 76.66
N GLY A 83 3.91 24.43 77.05
CA GLY A 83 5.11 23.62 77.33
C GLY A 83 5.89 23.27 76.07
N PRO A 84 7.00 22.52 76.18
CA PRO A 84 7.59 21.90 74.99
C PRO A 84 6.51 21.02 74.33
N GLN A 85 6.19 21.29 73.07
CA GLN A 85 5.61 20.23 72.24
C GLN A 85 6.62 19.08 72.24
N SER A 86 6.15 17.88 72.56
CA SER A 86 6.88 16.68 72.18
C SER A 86 7.09 16.71 70.68
N GLU A 87 8.29 16.32 70.22
CA GLU A 87 8.38 15.70 68.90
C GLU A 87 7.40 14.52 68.92
N GLN A 88 6.29 14.68 68.20
CA GLN A 88 5.37 13.57 67.94
C GLN A 88 6.15 12.64 67.02
N THR A 89 6.56 11.49 67.55
CA THR A 89 7.39 10.53 66.82
C THR A 89 6.61 10.05 65.60
N ARG A 90 6.98 10.56 64.41
CA ARG A 90 6.31 10.20 63.16
C ARG A 90 6.34 8.69 62.98
N ARG A 91 5.20 8.12 62.59
CA ARG A 91 5.09 6.70 62.29
C ARG A 91 5.33 6.48 60.81
N GLU A 92 6.58 6.14 60.50
CA GLU A 92 7.07 5.97 59.13
C GLU A 92 7.24 4.46 58.88
N ILE A 93 6.66 3.93 57.79
CA ILE A 93 6.73 2.50 57.43
C ILE A 93 7.44 2.34 56.09
N MET A 94 8.44 1.46 56.01
CA MET A 94 9.15 1.16 54.77
C MET A 94 8.87 -0.26 54.29
N PHE A 95 8.25 -0.37 53.13
CA PHE A 95 8.17 -1.61 52.36
C PHE A 95 9.41 -1.77 51.49
N VAL A 96 9.99 -2.96 51.44
CA VAL A 96 11.13 -3.27 50.56
C VAL A 96 10.84 -4.55 49.78
N ASP A 97 10.90 -4.49 48.45
CA ASP A 97 10.78 -5.69 47.60
C ASP A 97 12.01 -6.61 47.83
N SER A 98 11.78 -7.90 48.13
CA SER A 98 12.87 -8.85 48.41
C SER A 98 13.77 -9.16 47.20
N ARG A 99 13.40 -8.72 45.99
CA ARG A 99 14.23 -8.79 44.78
C ARG A 99 15.24 -7.64 44.69
N VAL A 100 15.21 -6.66 45.59
CA VAL A 100 16.20 -5.57 45.66
C VAL A 100 17.57 -6.14 46.00
N ASP A 101 18.55 -5.87 45.14
CA ASP A 101 19.87 -6.45 45.24
C ASP A 101 20.63 -5.96 46.48
N ASN A 102 21.40 -6.85 47.09
CA ASN A 102 22.07 -6.60 48.37
C ASN A 102 21.13 -6.06 49.47
N LEU A 103 19.87 -6.52 49.53
CA LEU A 103 18.83 -6.15 50.51
C LEU A 103 19.34 -5.89 51.95
N ALA A 104 20.26 -6.71 52.47
CA ALA A 104 20.83 -6.53 53.80
C ALA A 104 21.55 -5.17 54.00
N THR A 105 22.07 -4.57 52.93
CA THR A 105 22.67 -3.23 52.89
C THR A 105 21.62 -2.13 52.91
N VAL A 106 20.46 -2.32 52.26
CA VAL A 106 19.29 -1.42 52.41
C VAL A 106 18.84 -1.41 53.87
N LEU A 107 18.56 -2.61 54.41
CA LEU A 107 18.04 -2.80 55.77
C LEU A 107 18.99 -2.27 56.87
N ALA A 108 20.30 -2.25 56.61
CA ALA A 108 21.31 -1.71 57.52
C ALA A 108 21.48 -0.18 57.43
N ALA A 109 20.83 0.48 56.47
CA ALA A 109 20.89 1.94 56.26
C ALA A 109 19.59 2.66 56.60
N VAL A 110 18.46 1.95 56.81
CA VAL A 110 17.20 2.57 57.23
C VAL A 110 17.34 3.21 58.62
N ALA A 111 16.69 4.36 58.83
CA ALA A 111 16.69 5.05 60.13
C ALA A 111 16.02 4.23 61.24
N ASP A 112 16.57 4.31 62.47
CA ASP A 112 16.08 3.61 63.68
C ASP A 112 14.60 3.87 64.03
N ASN A 113 13.97 4.90 63.44
CA ASN A 113 12.58 5.31 63.69
C ASN A 113 11.55 4.76 62.68
N VAL A 114 11.96 3.96 61.69
CA VAL A 114 11.11 3.50 60.58
C VAL A 114 10.79 2.01 60.74
N GLU A 115 9.52 1.63 60.63
CA GLU A 115 9.05 0.24 60.71
C GLU A 115 9.26 -0.45 59.35
N VAL A 116 10.21 -1.39 59.24
CA VAL A 116 10.57 -2.01 57.95
C VAL A 116 9.85 -3.34 57.73
N HIS A 117 9.20 -3.49 56.58
CA HIS A 117 8.50 -4.68 56.12
C HIS A 117 9.07 -5.19 54.79
N VAL A 118 9.74 -6.34 54.79
CA VAL A 118 10.23 -6.98 53.56
C VAL A 118 9.09 -7.74 52.89
N LEU A 119 8.75 -7.35 51.67
CA LEU A 119 7.73 -7.96 50.83
C LEU A 119 8.26 -9.22 50.14
N SER A 120 7.41 -10.24 49.93
CA SER A 120 7.79 -11.46 49.23
C SER A 120 8.03 -11.24 47.73
N GLU A 121 8.74 -12.19 47.10
CA GLU A 121 9.10 -12.18 45.67
C GLU A 121 7.91 -12.02 44.70
N ASN A 122 6.69 -12.25 45.20
CA ASN A 122 5.42 -12.26 44.48
C ASN A 122 4.37 -11.28 45.08
N ALA A 123 4.80 -10.34 45.92
CA ALA A 123 3.91 -9.44 46.66
C ALA A 123 3.15 -8.46 45.74
N THR A 124 1.94 -8.08 46.14
CA THR A 124 1.06 -7.20 45.37
C THR A 124 0.79 -5.88 46.10
N MET A 125 0.26 -4.88 45.37
CA MET A 125 -0.22 -3.64 45.99
C MET A 125 -1.34 -3.90 47.03
N ALA A 126 -2.12 -4.97 46.82
CA ALA A 126 -3.12 -5.41 47.79
C ALA A 126 -2.50 -5.92 49.10
N ASP A 127 -1.30 -6.51 49.09
CA ASP A 127 -0.62 -6.95 50.31
C ASP A 127 -0.13 -5.77 51.15
N ILE A 128 0.37 -4.71 50.50
CA ILE A 128 0.68 -3.42 51.15
C ILE A 128 -0.58 -2.82 51.77
N ALA A 129 -1.68 -2.73 51.01
CA ALA A 129 -2.97 -2.24 51.51
C ALA A 129 -3.54 -3.08 52.67
N ASN A 130 -3.40 -4.42 52.61
CA ASN A 130 -3.84 -5.34 53.66
C ASN A 130 -3.04 -5.17 54.96
N PHE A 131 -1.73 -4.88 54.87
CA PHE A 131 -0.91 -4.57 56.04
C PHE A 131 -1.30 -3.22 56.65
N LEU A 132 -1.43 -2.18 55.81
CA LEU A 132 -1.73 -0.81 56.23
C LEU A 132 -3.13 -0.63 56.83
N GLU A 133 -4.13 -1.37 56.36
CA GLU A 133 -5.48 -1.40 56.96
C GLU A 133 -5.48 -1.99 58.39
N ILE A 134 -4.45 -2.78 58.74
CA ILE A 134 -4.28 -3.34 60.09
C ILE A 134 -3.41 -2.43 60.98
N THR A 135 -2.40 -1.75 60.41
CA THR A 135 -1.49 -0.90 61.18
C THR A 135 -2.02 0.51 61.41
N GLY A 136 -2.49 1.20 60.37
CA GLY A 136 -3.10 2.54 60.41
C GLY A 136 -2.24 3.68 60.98
N ASP A 137 -2.81 4.89 60.94
CA ASP A 137 -2.29 6.12 61.54
C ASP A 137 -0.80 6.41 61.21
N VAL A 138 -0.41 6.22 59.94
CA VAL A 138 0.98 6.43 59.47
C VAL A 138 1.21 7.84 58.95
N ASP A 139 2.40 8.39 59.20
CA ASP A 139 2.79 9.73 58.74
C ASP A 139 3.59 9.70 57.43
N ALA A 140 4.27 8.59 57.10
CA ALA A 140 4.83 8.37 55.77
C ALA A 140 4.92 6.89 55.41
N ILE A 141 4.78 6.59 54.12
CA ILE A 141 4.97 5.28 53.53
C ILE A 141 6.14 5.37 52.55
N HIS A 142 7.17 4.56 52.79
CA HIS A 142 8.32 4.42 51.90
C HIS A 142 8.20 3.08 51.16
N ILE A 143 8.44 3.07 49.84
CA ILE A 143 8.49 1.83 49.04
C ILE A 143 9.85 1.80 48.34
N VAL A 144 10.66 0.78 48.63
CA VAL A 144 11.95 0.56 47.98
C VAL A 144 11.83 -0.64 47.04
N SER A 145 11.98 -0.40 45.74
CA SER A 145 11.84 -1.39 44.69
C SER A 145 12.73 -1.08 43.49
N HIS A 146 12.69 -1.94 42.47
CA HIS A 146 13.19 -1.58 41.14
C HIS A 146 12.17 -0.66 40.45
N GLY A 147 12.59 0.08 39.42
CA GLY A 147 11.79 1.17 38.81
C GLY A 147 11.95 1.28 37.30
N VAL A 148 10.98 1.97 36.67
CA VAL A 148 10.97 2.34 35.25
C VAL A 148 10.29 3.70 35.09
N ALA A 149 10.49 4.40 33.98
CA ALA A 149 9.74 5.63 33.68
C ALA A 149 8.23 5.37 33.75
N GLY A 150 7.52 6.08 34.65
CA GLY A 150 6.08 5.91 34.83
C GLY A 150 5.64 4.64 35.57
N GLY A 151 6.51 3.96 36.32
CA GLY A 151 6.12 2.78 37.10
C GLY A 151 7.11 2.25 38.14
N ILE A 152 6.59 1.48 39.10
CA ILE A 152 7.39 0.72 40.08
C ILE A 152 7.31 -0.78 39.80
N VAL A 153 8.39 -1.53 40.02
CA VAL A 153 8.39 -2.99 39.84
C VAL A 153 8.23 -3.67 41.20
N LEU A 154 7.04 -4.20 41.48
CA LEU A 154 6.67 -4.81 42.76
C LEU A 154 6.31 -6.29 42.59
N GLY A 155 6.97 -7.19 43.33
CA GLY A 155 6.68 -8.64 43.30
C GLY A 155 6.82 -9.26 41.91
N GLY A 156 7.75 -8.76 41.11
CA GLY A 156 7.97 -9.14 39.72
C GLY A 156 7.02 -8.48 38.70
N GLN A 157 6.11 -7.60 39.13
CA GLN A 157 5.18 -6.90 38.24
C GLN A 157 5.56 -5.44 38.10
N ASN A 158 5.77 -4.96 36.86
CA ASN A 158 5.74 -3.52 36.58
C ASN A 158 4.32 -3.00 36.86
N ILE A 159 4.19 -2.02 37.75
CA ILE A 159 2.98 -1.30 38.14
C ILE A 159 3.09 0.12 37.58
N ASN A 160 2.54 0.31 36.38
CA ASN A 160 2.52 1.57 35.63
C ASN A 160 1.17 2.30 35.76
N THR A 161 1.04 3.46 35.12
CA THR A 161 -0.18 4.30 35.10
C THR A 161 -1.47 3.52 34.79
N ASP A 162 -1.49 2.63 33.79
CA ASP A 162 -2.69 1.84 33.45
C ASP A 162 -3.12 0.90 34.59
N LYS A 163 -2.15 0.26 35.24
CA LYS A 163 -2.39 -0.64 36.37
C LYS A 163 -2.80 0.12 37.62
N VAL A 164 -2.20 1.29 37.86
CA VAL A 164 -2.62 2.22 38.91
C VAL A 164 -4.08 2.66 38.72
N ALA A 165 -4.49 2.98 37.48
CA ALA A 165 -5.88 3.31 37.14
C ALA A 165 -6.86 2.14 37.37
N ALA A 166 -6.40 0.89 37.35
CA ALA A 166 -7.19 -0.28 37.72
C ALA A 166 -7.18 -0.61 39.24
N MET A 167 -6.14 -0.19 39.98
CA MET A 167 -5.90 -0.49 41.40
C MET A 167 -6.45 0.57 42.37
N THR A 168 -7.55 1.22 41.99
CA THR A 168 -8.14 2.34 42.74
C THR A 168 -8.53 1.94 44.17
N GLY A 169 -9.09 0.74 44.38
CA GLY A 169 -9.50 0.26 45.70
C GLY A 169 -8.33 -0.02 46.65
N GLU A 170 -7.21 -0.53 46.13
CA GLU A 170 -5.97 -0.72 46.88
C GLU A 170 -5.34 0.62 47.25
N LEU A 171 -5.25 1.56 46.31
CA LEU A 171 -4.65 2.87 46.52
C LEU A 171 -5.49 3.78 47.42
N GLU A 172 -6.83 3.74 47.33
CA GLU A 172 -7.69 4.40 48.32
C GLU A 172 -7.48 3.80 49.71
N ARG A 173 -7.31 2.48 49.87
CA ARG A 173 -7.05 1.85 51.17
C ARG A 173 -5.68 2.23 51.76
N ILE A 174 -4.66 2.36 50.90
CA ILE A 174 -3.34 2.88 51.28
C ILE A 174 -3.46 4.34 51.72
N GLY A 175 -4.13 5.18 50.95
CA GLY A 175 -4.42 6.58 51.28
C GLY A 175 -5.17 6.76 52.61
N ASN A 176 -6.20 5.95 52.85
CA ASN A 176 -6.98 5.97 54.10
C ASN A 176 -6.18 5.48 55.34
N SER A 177 -4.95 4.97 55.18
CA SER A 177 -4.07 4.62 56.30
C SER A 177 -3.16 5.78 56.75
N LEU A 178 -2.99 6.81 55.91
CA LEU A 178 -2.16 7.97 56.17
C LEU A 178 -2.89 9.01 57.04
N ASN A 179 -2.11 9.70 57.88
CA ASN A 179 -2.53 10.92 58.56
C ASN A 179 -2.65 12.08 57.53
N ALA A 180 -3.30 13.17 57.92
CA ALA A 180 -3.43 14.35 57.06
C ALA A 180 -2.07 15.07 56.93
N GLY A 181 -1.58 15.24 55.69
CA GLY A 181 -0.17 15.61 55.43
C GLY A 181 0.75 14.40 55.63
N GLY A 182 0.37 13.26 55.04
CA GLY A 182 1.10 12.01 55.10
C GLY A 182 1.67 11.66 53.73
N ASP A 183 2.97 11.34 53.69
CA ASP A 183 3.73 11.23 52.45
C ASP A 183 3.76 9.80 51.87
N ILE A 184 3.95 9.67 50.56
CA ILE A 184 4.36 8.42 49.89
C ILE A 184 5.68 8.65 49.13
N LEU A 185 6.72 7.90 49.49
CA LEU A 185 8.08 8.05 48.96
C LEU A 185 8.50 6.78 48.22
N LEU A 186 8.64 6.86 46.89
CA LEU A 186 8.95 5.74 46.01
C LEU A 186 10.44 5.78 45.61
N TYR A 187 11.22 4.85 46.14
CA TYR A 187 12.65 4.69 45.85
C TYR A 187 12.85 3.58 44.82
N GLY A 188 13.32 3.97 43.64
CA GLY A 188 13.57 3.10 42.50
C GLY A 188 13.95 3.96 41.30
N CYS A 189 14.76 3.41 40.39
CA CYS A 189 15.32 4.18 39.30
C CYS A 189 14.26 4.70 38.32
N ASP A 190 14.47 5.91 37.82
CA ASP A 190 13.70 6.54 36.74
C ASP A 190 12.17 6.69 36.95
N ILE A 191 11.60 6.38 38.13
CA ILE A 191 10.14 6.33 38.36
C ILE A 191 9.40 7.59 37.87
N ALA A 192 9.92 8.77 38.24
CA ALA A 192 9.33 10.07 37.91
C ALA A 192 9.92 10.72 36.64
N LYS A 193 10.60 9.95 35.79
CA LYS A 193 11.27 10.46 34.59
C LYS A 193 10.28 10.84 33.50
N GLY A 194 10.42 12.07 33.00
CA GLY A 194 9.64 12.59 31.86
C GLY A 194 8.13 12.70 32.13
N GLY A 195 7.36 12.88 31.06
CA GLY A 195 5.90 13.03 31.14
C GLY A 195 5.19 11.80 31.70
N GLU A 196 5.71 10.59 31.43
CA GLU A 196 5.18 9.32 31.95
C GLU A 196 5.28 9.27 33.48
N GLY A 197 6.46 9.62 34.02
CA GLY A 197 6.70 9.68 35.46
C GLY A 197 5.87 10.76 36.16
N ALA A 198 5.75 11.94 35.56
CA ALA A 198 4.89 13.01 36.08
C ALA A 198 3.40 12.59 36.11
N ALA A 199 2.91 11.89 35.08
CA ALA A 199 1.56 11.35 35.03
C ALA A 199 1.33 10.23 36.07
N PHE A 200 2.31 9.35 36.26
CA PHE A 200 2.27 8.29 37.27
C PHE A 200 2.19 8.86 38.69
N LEU A 201 3.07 9.80 39.06
CA LEU A 201 3.02 10.50 40.36
C LEU A 201 1.68 11.21 40.57
N SER A 202 1.21 11.95 39.56
CA SER A 202 -0.08 12.67 39.61
C SER A 202 -1.26 11.72 39.86
N LEU A 203 -1.28 10.56 39.21
CA LEU A 203 -2.36 9.57 39.38
C LEU A 203 -2.30 8.87 40.75
N VAL A 204 -1.10 8.49 41.22
CA VAL A 204 -0.93 7.91 42.56
C VAL A 204 -1.35 8.91 43.64
N ALA A 205 -0.96 10.19 43.52
CA ALA A 205 -1.37 11.25 44.43
C ALA A 205 -2.90 11.47 44.42
N ALA A 206 -3.53 11.49 43.24
CA ALA A 206 -4.98 11.66 43.11
C ALA A 206 -5.79 10.52 43.75
N LEU A 207 -5.33 9.27 43.63
CA LEU A 207 -6.02 8.08 44.16
C LEU A 207 -5.78 7.88 45.67
N THR A 208 -4.57 8.15 46.16
CA THR A 208 -4.22 8.03 47.58
C THR A 208 -4.63 9.27 48.40
N ARG A 209 -4.74 10.44 47.75
CA ARG A 209 -4.88 11.77 48.39
C ARG A 209 -3.71 12.13 49.32
N ALA A 210 -2.55 11.55 49.03
CA ALA A 210 -1.28 11.79 49.70
C ALA A 210 -0.38 12.68 48.84
N ASP A 211 0.59 13.32 49.47
CA ASP A 211 1.71 13.97 48.80
C ASP A 211 2.73 12.88 48.40
N VAL A 212 3.16 12.84 47.13
CA VAL A 212 3.92 11.71 46.55
C VAL A 212 5.22 12.18 45.95
N ALA A 213 6.33 11.51 46.25
CA ALA A 213 7.65 11.77 45.64
C ALA A 213 8.31 10.49 45.10
N ALA A 214 9.11 10.64 44.04
CA ALA A 214 9.96 9.58 43.52
C ALA A 214 11.23 10.15 42.84
N SER A 215 12.18 9.28 42.52
CA SER A 215 13.38 9.69 41.78
C SER A 215 13.13 9.74 40.28
N ASN A 216 13.81 10.66 39.58
CA ASN A 216 13.85 10.74 38.12
C ASN A 216 15.19 10.24 37.53
N ASP A 217 16.12 9.77 38.37
CA ASP A 217 17.44 9.23 38.00
C ASP A 217 17.75 7.86 38.62
N VAL A 218 19.02 7.44 38.60
CA VAL A 218 19.47 6.15 39.12
C VAL A 218 19.51 6.18 40.65
N THR A 219 18.47 5.66 41.30
CA THR A 219 18.48 5.50 42.77
C THR A 219 19.50 4.42 43.20
N GLY A 220 20.50 4.83 43.98
CA GLY A 220 21.49 3.95 44.60
C GLY A 220 22.89 4.09 44.02
N THR A 221 23.47 2.97 43.58
CA THR A 221 24.87 2.88 43.14
C THR A 221 25.00 3.26 41.67
N GLY A 222 25.10 4.55 41.40
CA GLY A 222 25.24 5.10 40.05
C GLY A 222 24.76 6.54 40.00
N GLY A 223 23.61 6.79 40.66
CA GLY A 223 23.11 8.12 41.03
C GLY A 223 23.07 8.27 42.55
N ASN A 224 21.87 8.38 43.12
CA ASN A 224 21.70 8.98 44.45
C ASN A 224 20.49 8.43 45.27
N TRP A 225 20.07 9.07 46.37
CA TRP A 225 18.93 8.63 47.23
C TRP A 225 17.95 9.77 47.59
N ILE A 226 18.06 10.91 46.91
CA ILE A 226 17.05 11.97 46.88
C ILE A 226 15.89 11.48 46.00
N LEU A 227 14.72 12.09 46.18
CA LEU A 227 13.59 11.96 45.28
C LEU A 227 13.41 13.34 44.63
N GLU A 228 13.78 13.45 43.36
CA GLU A 228 13.89 14.72 42.65
C GLU A 228 12.54 15.35 42.33
N GLU A 229 11.51 14.53 42.13
CA GLU A 229 10.18 14.94 41.71
C GLU A 229 9.14 14.67 42.80
N ALA A 230 8.19 15.59 42.96
CA ALA A 230 7.09 15.46 43.91
C ALA A 230 5.79 16.09 43.41
N THR A 231 4.67 15.44 43.74
CA THR A 231 3.31 16.00 43.66
C THR A 231 2.85 16.29 45.08
N GLY A 232 2.79 17.57 45.46
CA GLY A 232 2.40 18.02 46.80
C GLY A 232 3.56 18.61 47.61
N SER A 233 3.40 18.67 48.94
CA SER A 233 4.45 19.06 49.90
C SER A 233 4.97 17.82 50.61
N ILE A 234 6.30 17.62 50.61
CA ILE A 234 6.92 16.47 51.28
C ILE A 234 7.43 16.92 52.66
N GLU A 235 6.71 16.52 53.70
CA GLU A 235 7.08 16.74 55.09
C GLU A 235 8.02 15.64 55.62
N SER A 236 8.06 14.45 54.99
CA SER A 236 8.95 13.38 55.41
C SER A 236 10.41 13.69 55.17
N ARG A 237 11.24 13.27 56.11
CA ARG A 237 12.69 13.17 55.92
C ARG A 237 12.97 11.79 55.29
N GLY A 238 13.93 11.71 54.37
CA GLY A 238 14.22 10.45 53.68
C GLY A 238 14.62 9.34 54.66
N ALA A 239 13.92 8.20 54.62
CA ALA A 239 14.07 7.11 55.58
C ALA A 239 15.39 6.32 55.45
N VAL A 240 16.07 6.43 54.30
CA VAL A 240 17.38 5.81 54.07
C VAL A 240 18.48 6.78 54.50
N THR A 241 19.30 6.37 55.48
CA THR A 241 20.35 7.21 56.04
C THR A 241 21.70 6.96 55.34
N GLY A 242 22.32 8.04 54.87
CA GLY A 242 23.58 7.97 54.12
C GLY A 242 23.35 7.62 52.65
N SER A 243 24.17 6.72 52.11
CA SER A 243 24.11 6.30 50.71
C SER A 243 24.51 4.82 50.61
N PRO A 244 23.62 3.87 50.93
CA PRO A 244 23.93 2.44 50.83
C PRO A 244 24.28 2.07 49.38
N ALA A 245 25.36 1.29 49.24
CA ALA A 245 25.83 0.73 47.98
C ALA A 245 24.95 -0.45 47.56
N VAL A 246 23.77 -0.11 47.04
CA VAL A 246 22.72 -0.98 46.50
C VAL A 246 22.47 -0.54 45.07
N VAL A 247 22.21 -1.49 44.17
CA VAL A 247 21.67 -1.20 42.84
C VAL A 247 20.16 -1.43 42.94
N LEU A 248 19.37 -0.39 42.70
CA LEU A 248 17.98 -0.58 42.27
C LEU A 248 18.07 -0.67 40.75
N ALA A 249 17.56 -1.76 40.18
CA ALA A 249 17.70 -2.01 38.75
C ALA A 249 16.64 -1.23 37.96
N SER A 250 17.00 -0.86 36.74
CA SER A 250 16.23 -0.01 35.83
C SER A 250 15.82 -0.76 34.57
N GLY A 251 14.62 -0.49 34.06
CA GLY A 251 14.17 -1.10 32.80
C GLY A 251 14.93 -0.55 31.58
N PRO A 252 15.28 -1.39 30.58
CA PRO A 252 15.93 -0.94 29.35
C PRO A 252 15.14 0.14 28.60
N ASN A 253 15.85 1.14 28.07
CA ASN A 253 15.26 2.28 27.34
C ASN A 253 15.59 2.20 25.84
N ILE A 254 14.55 2.23 25.00
CA ILE A 254 14.62 2.32 23.53
C ILE A 254 14.38 3.79 23.13
N GLY A 255 15.44 4.57 22.98
CA GLY A 255 15.35 5.96 22.53
C GLY A 255 15.39 6.08 21.01
N ASN A 256 14.71 7.09 20.46
CA ASN A 256 14.68 7.39 19.01
C ASN A 256 14.10 6.22 18.18
N LEU A 257 12.96 5.70 18.61
CA LEU A 257 12.12 4.76 17.84
C LEU A 257 10.63 4.96 18.12
N ASP A 258 10.27 5.39 19.33
CA ASP A 258 8.87 5.70 19.63
C ASP A 258 8.39 6.94 18.85
N GLY A 259 7.27 6.79 18.15
CA GLY A 259 6.69 7.81 17.28
C GLY A 259 7.27 7.86 15.86
N ASP A 260 8.21 6.98 15.50
CA ASP A 260 8.78 6.94 14.15
C ASP A 260 7.69 6.55 13.12
N THR A 261 7.77 7.12 11.91
CA THR A 261 6.80 6.87 10.84
C THR A 261 7.50 6.56 9.52
N VAL A 262 7.36 5.30 9.09
CA VAL A 262 7.90 4.79 7.83
C VAL A 262 6.80 4.81 6.77
N ASN A 263 7.15 5.05 5.51
CA ASN A 263 6.20 4.93 4.39
C ASN A 263 6.49 3.60 3.66
N PHE A 264 5.44 2.85 3.33
CA PHE A 264 5.52 1.70 2.43
C PHE A 264 4.46 1.86 1.34
N THR A 265 4.89 1.82 0.09
CA THR A 265 4.01 1.79 -1.09
C THR A 265 3.91 0.36 -1.61
N GLU A 266 2.77 0.00 -2.19
CA GLU A 266 2.58 -1.28 -2.86
C GLU A 266 3.70 -1.56 -3.88
N GLY A 267 4.31 -2.75 -3.80
CA GLY A 267 5.44 -3.13 -4.64
C GLY A 267 6.80 -2.51 -4.25
N ASP A 268 6.89 -1.72 -3.17
CA ASP A 268 8.19 -1.25 -2.66
C ASP A 268 9.06 -2.42 -2.16
N SER A 269 10.38 -2.21 -2.20
CA SER A 269 11.34 -3.09 -1.52
C SER A 269 11.29 -2.91 0.01
N PRO A 270 11.73 -3.90 0.81
CA PRO A 270 11.65 -3.83 2.28
C PRO A 270 12.23 -2.53 2.88
N VAL A 271 11.41 -1.85 3.69
CA VAL A 271 11.71 -0.53 4.27
C VAL A 271 12.20 -0.67 5.71
N TYR A 272 13.23 0.09 6.10
CA TYR A 272 13.75 0.06 7.47
C TYR A 272 12.73 0.63 8.47
N ILE A 273 12.65 -0.01 9.64
CA ILE A 273 11.69 0.36 10.70
C ILE A 273 12.18 1.54 11.55
N ASP A 274 13.49 1.62 11.80
CA ASP A 274 14.14 2.87 12.24
C ASP A 274 14.37 3.73 11.00
N ALA A 275 13.58 4.79 10.84
CA ALA A 275 13.59 5.67 9.68
C ALA A 275 14.83 6.59 9.66
N SER A 276 15.39 6.89 10.82
CA SER A 276 16.52 7.80 11.01
C SER A 276 17.88 7.08 11.12
N GLN A 277 17.85 5.77 11.31
CA GLN A 277 18.96 4.88 11.68
C GLN A 277 19.71 5.33 12.95
N ASP A 278 19.04 5.99 13.88
CA ASP A 278 19.64 6.54 15.10
C ASP A 278 19.13 5.94 16.43
N LEU A 279 18.21 4.97 16.39
CA LEU A 279 17.70 4.16 17.52
C LEU A 279 18.79 3.82 18.54
N THR A 280 18.57 4.16 19.80
CA THR A 280 19.44 3.85 20.93
C THR A 280 18.83 2.79 21.83
N VAL A 281 19.65 1.90 22.40
CA VAL A 281 19.22 0.93 23.41
C VAL A 281 20.12 1.09 24.61
N THR A 282 19.60 1.71 25.66
CA THR A 282 20.36 2.08 26.85
C THR A 282 19.82 1.42 28.10
N ASP A 283 20.68 1.29 29.08
CA ASP A 283 20.42 0.67 30.38
C ASP A 283 21.34 1.37 31.38
N ALA A 284 20.85 1.65 32.58
CA ALA A 284 21.61 2.46 33.54
C ALA A 284 22.52 1.63 34.45
N ASP A 285 22.24 0.34 34.61
CA ASP A 285 22.95 -0.54 35.56
C ASP A 285 23.38 -1.90 34.97
N SER A 286 22.68 -2.41 33.95
CA SER A 286 23.02 -3.65 33.26
C SER A 286 23.92 -3.43 32.04
N ALA A 287 25.08 -4.11 32.02
CA ALA A 287 26.06 -3.99 30.93
C ALA A 287 25.66 -4.76 29.64
N ASN A 288 24.63 -5.61 29.74
CA ASN A 288 24.13 -6.51 28.68
C ASN A 288 22.82 -7.20 29.16
N PHE A 289 21.91 -7.50 28.26
CA PHE A 289 20.55 -7.99 28.59
C PHE A 289 20.46 -9.54 28.74
N ASN A 290 21.45 -10.19 29.36
CA ASN A 290 21.60 -11.65 29.32
C ASN A 290 20.51 -12.44 30.07
N GLY A 291 19.68 -13.18 29.35
CA GLY A 291 18.56 -13.92 29.93
C GLY A 291 17.25 -13.13 29.95
N GLY A 292 17.32 -11.83 29.64
CA GLY A 292 16.17 -11.01 29.27
C GLY A 292 15.62 -11.35 27.89
N SER A 293 14.72 -10.51 27.39
CA SER A 293 14.01 -10.75 26.14
C SER A 293 13.80 -9.48 25.32
N LEU A 294 13.71 -9.62 24.00
CA LEU A 294 13.11 -8.63 23.12
C LEU A 294 11.79 -9.19 22.59
N VAL A 295 10.71 -8.45 22.78
CA VAL A 295 9.41 -8.68 22.15
C VAL A 295 9.26 -7.67 21.02
N ILE A 296 8.82 -8.16 19.86
CA ILE A 296 8.40 -7.36 18.72
C ILE A 296 7.00 -7.84 18.36
N ALA A 297 6.01 -6.95 18.30
CA ALA A 297 4.65 -7.33 17.95
C ALA A 297 4.01 -6.27 17.05
N PHE A 298 3.29 -6.71 16.02
CA PHE A 298 2.29 -5.83 15.41
C PHE A 298 1.15 -5.60 16.40
N THR A 299 0.76 -4.35 16.62
CA THR A 299 -0.24 -3.92 17.60
C THR A 299 -1.49 -3.31 16.99
N SER A 300 -1.49 -3.07 15.67
CA SER A 300 -2.67 -2.68 14.90
C SER A 300 -2.55 -3.09 13.44
N ASN A 301 -3.68 -3.49 12.85
CA ASN A 301 -3.91 -3.76 11.43
C ASN A 301 -3.01 -4.82 10.76
N TYR A 302 -2.42 -5.74 11.54
CA TYR A 302 -1.57 -6.82 11.02
C TYR A 302 -2.30 -7.73 10.03
N ASP A 303 -1.71 -7.92 8.85
CA ASP A 303 -2.11 -8.97 7.92
C ASP A 303 -1.19 -10.22 8.05
N PRO A 304 -1.70 -11.38 8.49
CA PRO A 304 -0.90 -12.59 8.66
C PRO A 304 -0.53 -13.28 7.32
N ASP A 305 -1.31 -13.08 6.25
CA ASP A 305 -1.03 -13.67 4.94
C ASP A 305 -0.01 -12.82 4.15
N ASP A 306 0.03 -11.50 4.37
CA ASP A 306 0.88 -10.58 3.60
C ASP A 306 1.96 -9.81 4.38
N ASP A 307 1.75 -9.33 5.60
CA ASP A 307 2.75 -8.49 6.30
C ASP A 307 3.91 -9.32 6.88
N ARG A 308 5.15 -8.85 6.69
CA ARG A 308 6.38 -9.53 7.10
C ARG A 308 7.37 -8.61 7.80
N LEU A 309 8.03 -9.16 8.81
CA LEU A 309 9.21 -8.57 9.44
C LEU A 309 10.47 -9.27 8.94
N ARG A 310 11.39 -8.49 8.38
CA ARG A 310 12.67 -8.93 7.81
C ARG A 310 13.85 -8.37 8.61
N ILE A 311 15.04 -8.87 8.28
CA ILE A 311 16.33 -8.44 8.83
C ILE A 311 17.23 -8.20 7.62
N ASP A 312 17.80 -7.00 7.43
CA ASP A 312 18.90 -6.84 6.48
C ASP A 312 20.17 -7.56 7.00
N ARG A 313 20.83 -8.21 6.06
CA ARG A 313 21.97 -9.11 6.26
C ARG A 313 23.16 -8.73 5.39
N SER A 314 23.11 -7.57 4.74
CA SER A 314 24.24 -7.00 3.99
C SER A 314 25.40 -6.60 4.93
N GLY A 315 25.07 -6.21 6.17
CA GLY A 315 26.00 -5.72 7.19
C GLY A 315 26.56 -6.81 8.11
N THR A 316 26.81 -6.42 9.38
CA THR A 316 27.40 -7.29 10.42
C THR A 316 26.40 -8.22 11.10
N VAL A 317 25.11 -8.08 10.79
CA VAL A 317 23.99 -8.82 11.38
C VAL A 317 23.67 -10.06 10.55
N SER A 318 23.36 -11.16 11.22
CA SER A 318 23.01 -12.42 10.58
C SER A 318 22.04 -13.22 11.44
N ALA A 319 21.21 -14.04 10.80
CA ALA A 319 20.27 -14.94 11.47
C ALA A 319 20.34 -16.35 10.88
N THR A 320 20.02 -17.40 11.65
CA THR A 320 19.98 -18.76 11.10
C THR A 320 18.86 -18.94 10.06
N ASN A 321 17.64 -18.48 10.36
CA ASN A 321 16.49 -18.55 9.44
C ASN A 321 15.55 -17.34 9.62
N GLY A 322 16.11 -16.13 9.54
CA GLY A 322 15.37 -14.88 9.77
C GLY A 322 14.80 -14.82 11.20
N LEU A 323 13.52 -14.45 11.31
CA LEU A 323 12.76 -14.41 12.57
C LEU A 323 11.90 -15.66 12.81
N ALA A 324 12.20 -16.80 12.17
CA ALA A 324 11.55 -18.07 12.48
C ALA A 324 12.00 -18.61 13.84
N SER A 325 11.08 -19.24 14.60
CA SER A 325 11.39 -19.84 15.92
C SER A 325 12.57 -20.83 15.83
N GLY A 326 13.47 -20.75 16.81
CA GLY A 326 14.74 -21.48 16.85
C GLY A 326 15.90 -20.79 16.12
N SER A 327 15.69 -19.66 15.44
CA SER A 327 16.78 -18.92 14.78
C SER A 327 17.68 -18.23 15.78
N SER A 328 19.00 -18.44 15.69
CA SER A 328 19.97 -17.61 16.41
C SER A 328 20.24 -16.33 15.62
N ILE A 329 20.14 -15.18 16.28
CA ILE A 329 20.51 -13.85 15.76
C ILE A 329 21.93 -13.54 16.25
N SER A 330 22.80 -13.08 15.35
CA SER A 330 24.22 -12.84 15.62
C SER A 330 24.73 -11.53 15.02
N VAL A 331 25.55 -10.80 15.79
CA VAL A 331 26.22 -9.57 15.36
C VAL A 331 27.73 -9.83 15.38
N GLY A 332 28.43 -9.57 14.27
CA GLY A 332 29.86 -9.84 14.14
C GLY A 332 30.26 -11.32 14.34
N GLY A 333 29.31 -12.24 14.12
CA GLY A 333 29.48 -13.68 14.38
C GLY A 333 29.20 -14.14 15.82
N GLN A 334 28.93 -13.21 16.75
CA GLN A 334 28.55 -13.54 18.13
C GLN A 334 27.02 -13.65 18.25
N VAL A 335 26.50 -14.77 18.75
CA VAL A 335 25.04 -14.95 18.97
C VAL A 335 24.56 -14.02 20.08
N ILE A 336 23.73 -13.03 19.73
CA ILE A 336 23.16 -12.06 20.66
C ILE A 336 21.80 -12.51 21.21
N ALA A 337 21.04 -13.26 20.41
CA ALA A 337 19.69 -13.69 20.77
C ALA A 337 19.31 -15.01 20.08
N THR A 338 18.27 -15.67 20.58
CA THR A 338 17.57 -16.76 19.89
C THR A 338 16.08 -16.48 19.85
N VAL A 339 15.46 -16.57 18.68
CA VAL A 339 14.01 -16.46 18.53
C VAL A 339 13.35 -17.64 19.23
N THR A 340 12.60 -17.39 20.30
CA THR A 340 11.82 -18.39 21.04
C THR A 340 10.43 -18.53 20.42
N THR A 341 9.72 -17.42 20.24
CA THR A 341 8.38 -17.37 19.63
C THR A 341 8.45 -16.66 18.27
N SER A 342 7.71 -17.20 17.32
CA SER A 342 7.48 -16.64 15.98
C SER A 342 6.05 -16.98 15.62
N ASP A 343 5.13 -16.15 16.09
CA ASP A 343 3.69 -16.27 15.89
C ASP A 343 3.30 -15.41 14.70
N LEU A 344 3.18 -16.05 13.54
CA LEU A 344 2.80 -15.42 12.28
C LEU A 344 1.28 -15.25 12.13
N GLU A 345 0.47 -15.74 13.07
CA GLU A 345 -0.99 -15.54 13.09
C GLU A 345 -1.33 -14.24 13.86
N ASN A 346 -0.55 -13.93 14.89
CA ASN A 346 -0.72 -12.73 15.74
C ASN A 346 0.43 -11.70 15.60
N GLY A 347 1.31 -11.85 14.61
CA GLY A 347 2.39 -10.91 14.30
C GLY A 347 3.42 -10.71 15.42
N GLN A 348 3.63 -11.72 16.29
CA GLN A 348 4.46 -11.60 17.49
C GLN A 348 5.74 -12.44 17.41
N PHE A 349 6.87 -11.78 17.64
CA PHE A 349 8.20 -12.37 17.74
C PHE A 349 8.76 -12.15 19.14
N VAL A 350 9.27 -13.22 19.77
CA VAL A 350 9.94 -13.14 21.08
C VAL A 350 11.34 -13.73 20.93
N LEU A 351 12.34 -13.01 21.42
CA LEU A 351 13.74 -13.37 21.33
C LEU A 351 14.35 -13.39 22.73
N SER A 352 14.90 -14.54 23.16
CA SER A 352 15.69 -14.63 24.39
C SER A 352 17.11 -14.10 24.15
N LEU A 353 17.55 -13.16 24.98
CA LEU A 353 18.82 -12.43 24.84
C LEU A 353 19.98 -13.12 25.58
N SER A 354 21.22 -12.89 25.14
CA SER A 354 22.43 -13.57 25.62
C SER A 354 23.49 -12.59 26.17
N ALA A 355 24.57 -13.12 26.73
CA ALA A 355 25.75 -12.34 27.16
C ALA A 355 26.47 -11.55 26.05
N ASN A 356 26.07 -11.68 24.79
CA ASN A 356 26.53 -10.80 23.70
C ASN A 356 25.52 -9.67 23.36
N ALA A 357 24.32 -9.66 23.95
CA ALA A 357 23.32 -8.60 23.79
C ALA A 357 23.70 -7.36 24.62
N THR A 358 24.76 -6.67 24.22
CA THR A 358 25.11 -5.33 24.73
C THR A 358 24.26 -4.28 24.01
N SER A 359 24.13 -3.08 24.59
CA SER A 359 23.51 -1.90 23.98
C SER A 359 23.90 -1.71 22.50
N ALA A 360 25.20 -1.72 22.20
CA ALA A 360 25.72 -1.53 20.84
C ALA A 360 25.29 -2.65 19.87
N ASN A 361 25.19 -3.90 20.35
CA ASN A 361 24.76 -5.04 19.54
C ASN A 361 23.24 -5.09 19.36
N MET A 362 22.45 -4.67 20.36
CA MET A 362 21.00 -4.53 20.23
C MET A 362 20.65 -3.41 19.26
N GLN A 363 21.31 -2.25 19.35
CA GLN A 363 21.21 -1.18 18.36
C GLN A 363 21.56 -1.68 16.96
N ALA A 364 22.70 -2.37 16.79
CA ALA A 364 23.12 -2.89 15.49
C ALA A 364 22.09 -3.87 14.88
N PHE A 365 21.38 -4.65 15.70
CA PHE A 365 20.33 -5.57 15.24
C PHE A 365 18.99 -4.87 14.96
N MET A 366 18.50 -4.02 15.86
CA MET A 366 17.18 -3.40 15.71
C MET A 366 17.14 -2.40 14.55
N ARG A 367 18.24 -1.68 14.30
CA ARG A 367 18.38 -0.75 13.16
C ARG A 367 18.32 -1.40 11.78
N VAL A 368 18.49 -2.72 11.68
CA VAL A 368 18.40 -3.47 10.40
C VAL A 368 17.09 -4.26 10.27
N LEU A 369 16.11 -4.04 11.15
CA LEU A 369 14.78 -4.59 10.99
C LEU A 369 14.02 -3.83 9.91
N GLN A 370 13.33 -4.58 9.04
CA GLN A 370 12.62 -4.03 7.90
C GLN A 370 11.19 -4.57 7.83
N TYR A 371 10.24 -3.70 7.46
CA TYR A 371 8.89 -4.10 7.07
C TYR A 371 8.86 -4.45 5.57
N GLU A 372 8.07 -5.45 5.22
CA GLU A 372 7.73 -5.84 3.85
C GLU A 372 6.28 -6.34 3.85
N ASN A 373 5.54 -6.12 2.78
CA ASN A 373 4.28 -6.82 2.52
C ASN A 373 4.47 -7.64 1.22
N ASN A 374 3.98 -8.89 1.16
CA ASN A 374 4.21 -9.76 0.00
C ASN A 374 3.24 -9.50 -1.17
N ASN A 375 2.17 -8.74 -0.94
CA ASN A 375 1.18 -8.44 -1.97
C ASN A 375 1.65 -7.23 -2.79
N THR A 376 1.51 -7.39 -4.11
CA THR A 376 1.96 -6.43 -5.12
C THR A 376 0.89 -6.20 -6.18
N GLU A 377 -0.37 -6.51 -5.85
CA GLU A 377 -1.54 -6.34 -6.72
C GLU A 377 -2.73 -5.71 -5.96
N THR A 378 -2.88 -5.91 -4.65
CA THR A 378 -3.80 -5.13 -3.78
C THR A 378 -3.20 -4.96 -2.38
N ILE A 379 -3.37 -3.80 -1.73
CA ILE A 379 -2.97 -3.64 -0.32
C ILE A 379 -3.91 -2.71 0.47
N GLU A 380 -4.31 -3.17 1.66
CA GLU A 380 -5.12 -2.39 2.61
C GLU A 380 -4.33 -1.19 3.14
N GLU A 381 -4.75 0.03 2.80
CA GLU A 381 -4.13 1.33 3.16
C GLU A 381 -4.28 1.70 4.66
N THR A 382 -4.52 0.72 5.54
CA THR A 382 -4.57 0.95 6.98
C THR A 382 -3.17 0.92 7.57
N ASP A 383 -2.74 2.04 8.17
CA ASP A 383 -1.43 2.16 8.82
C ASP A 383 -1.20 0.98 9.81
N ARG A 384 -0.06 0.30 9.70
CA ARG A 384 0.34 -0.74 10.65
C ARG A 384 1.04 -0.10 11.84
N GLN A 385 0.90 -0.68 13.03
CA GLN A 385 1.71 -0.30 14.19
C GLN A 385 2.53 -1.48 14.68
N ILE A 386 3.82 -1.25 14.97
CA ILE A 386 4.74 -2.27 15.49
C ILE A 386 5.34 -1.78 16.81
N GLY A 387 5.10 -2.51 17.90
CA GLY A 387 5.64 -2.25 19.22
C GLY A 387 6.89 -3.09 19.51
N PHE A 388 7.89 -2.46 20.12
CA PHE A 388 9.17 -3.04 20.53
C PHE A 388 9.36 -2.90 22.04
N GLN A 389 9.69 -3.98 22.75
CA GLN A 389 9.88 -3.95 24.20
C GLN A 389 11.00 -4.89 24.64
N ILE A 390 11.90 -4.41 25.52
CA ILE A 390 13.06 -5.18 26.01
C ILE A 390 12.94 -5.41 27.52
N SER A 391 13.41 -6.59 27.97
CA SER A 391 13.76 -6.84 29.37
C SER A 391 15.24 -7.19 29.55
N ASP A 392 15.77 -6.84 30.73
CA ASP A 392 17.16 -7.02 31.16
C ASP A 392 17.45 -8.41 31.76
N ASP A 393 18.66 -8.61 32.31
CA ASP A 393 19.03 -9.82 33.06
C ASP A 393 18.43 -9.92 34.47
N ASN A 394 17.82 -8.85 34.98
CA ASN A 394 17.02 -8.82 36.22
C ASN A 394 15.52 -9.14 35.97
N ASN A 395 15.12 -9.36 34.70
CA ASN A 395 13.75 -9.51 34.22
C ASN A 395 12.84 -8.31 34.59
N ILE A 396 13.37 -7.10 34.52
CA ILE A 396 12.61 -5.86 34.46
C ILE A 396 12.36 -5.53 32.99
N THR A 397 11.13 -5.17 32.66
CA THR A 397 10.71 -4.81 31.31
C THR A 397 10.58 -3.30 31.19
N GLY A 398 11.30 -2.70 30.26
CA GLY A 398 11.21 -1.27 29.95
C GLY A 398 9.91 -0.90 29.23
N ASN A 399 9.76 0.39 28.92
CA ASN A 399 8.61 0.89 28.18
C ASN A 399 8.69 0.46 26.71
N ALA A 400 7.53 0.34 26.05
CA ALA A 400 7.45 -0.08 24.66
C ALA A 400 7.60 1.13 23.73
N ALA A 401 8.39 0.98 22.66
CA ALA A 401 8.52 1.96 21.59
C ALA A 401 7.70 1.53 20.37
N TYR A 402 6.91 2.42 19.80
CA TYR A 402 5.98 2.14 18.71
C TYR A 402 6.35 2.86 17.42
N VAL A 403 6.44 2.10 16.32
CA VAL A 403 6.61 2.62 14.97
C VAL A 403 5.32 2.48 14.19
N THR A 404 4.99 3.50 13.40
CA THR A 404 3.89 3.48 12.43
C THR A 404 4.43 3.18 11.03
N ILE A 405 3.91 2.15 10.36
CA ILE A 405 4.13 1.95 8.92
C ILE A 405 2.91 2.52 8.21
N SER A 406 3.06 3.66 7.55
CA SER A 406 2.00 4.22 6.74
C SER A 406 1.97 3.58 5.36
N VAL A 407 0.88 2.86 5.09
CA VAL A 407 0.71 1.98 3.93
C VAL A 407 -0.06 2.70 2.83
N LYS A 408 0.42 2.60 1.60
CA LYS A 408 -0.19 3.20 0.40
C LYS A 408 -0.31 2.18 -0.71
N SER A 409 -1.48 2.12 -1.30
CA SER A 409 -1.78 1.32 -2.49
C SER A 409 -1.16 1.89 -3.77
N VAL A 410 -1.23 1.12 -4.86
CA VAL A 410 -1.07 1.61 -6.23
C VAL A 410 -2.22 1.07 -7.06
N ASN A 411 -3.15 1.92 -7.51
CA ASN A 411 -4.21 1.52 -8.46
C ASN A 411 -3.58 0.83 -9.68
N ASN A 412 -3.75 -0.47 -9.86
CA ASN A 412 -3.10 -1.26 -10.89
C ASN A 412 -3.78 -1.11 -12.25
N ALA A 413 -3.18 -1.72 -13.27
CA ALA A 413 -3.68 -1.63 -14.64
C ALA A 413 -4.54 -2.87 -14.96
N PRO A 414 -5.75 -2.71 -15.54
CA PRO A 414 -6.52 -3.84 -16.03
C PRO A 414 -5.73 -4.63 -17.07
N SER A 415 -6.06 -5.92 -17.20
CA SER A 415 -5.45 -6.81 -18.19
C SER A 415 -6.51 -7.35 -19.15
N LEU A 416 -6.31 -7.16 -20.46
CA LEU A 416 -7.15 -7.76 -21.51
C LEU A 416 -6.48 -9.04 -22.03
N ASN A 417 -6.88 -10.16 -21.45
CA ASN A 417 -6.38 -11.48 -21.79
C ASN A 417 -7.17 -12.07 -22.96
N GLY A 418 -6.52 -12.86 -23.81
CA GLY A 418 -7.18 -13.56 -24.91
C GLY A 418 -7.68 -12.68 -26.06
N ALA A 419 -7.37 -11.37 -26.10
CA ALA A 419 -7.77 -10.44 -27.17
C ALA A 419 -7.05 -10.71 -28.52
N ASN A 420 -7.30 -11.89 -29.10
CA ASN A 420 -6.61 -12.48 -30.24
C ASN A 420 -7.52 -12.64 -31.49
N GLY A 421 -8.79 -12.25 -31.37
CA GLY A 421 -9.83 -12.43 -32.36
C GLY A 421 -9.63 -11.71 -33.69
N GLY A 422 -10.61 -11.84 -34.57
CA GLY A 422 -10.51 -11.38 -35.95
C GLY A 422 -11.40 -12.15 -36.91
N GLY A 423 -12.72 -12.08 -36.68
CA GLY A 423 -13.71 -12.75 -37.54
C GLY A 423 -13.63 -12.32 -39.02
N LEU A 424 -14.11 -13.19 -39.91
CA LEU A 424 -14.30 -12.87 -41.32
C LEU A 424 -15.69 -12.25 -41.53
N PHE A 425 -15.76 -10.93 -41.56
CA PHE A 425 -16.99 -10.21 -41.93
C PHE A 425 -17.23 -10.32 -43.45
N LYS A 426 -18.50 -10.44 -43.85
CA LYS A 426 -18.90 -10.41 -45.27
C LYS A 426 -19.73 -9.15 -45.53
N PRO A 427 -19.42 -8.32 -46.54
CA PRO A 427 -20.20 -7.11 -46.84
C PRO A 427 -21.69 -7.43 -47.06
N ASN A 428 -22.58 -6.68 -46.40
CA ASN A 428 -24.03 -6.94 -46.34
C ASN A 428 -24.45 -8.28 -45.68
N GLY A 429 -23.53 -8.97 -45.01
CA GLY A 429 -23.80 -10.17 -44.21
C GLY A 429 -24.27 -9.84 -42.79
N THR A 430 -24.36 -10.88 -41.95
CA THR A 430 -24.56 -10.71 -40.51
C THR A 430 -23.31 -10.09 -39.85
N PRO A 431 -23.47 -9.31 -38.75
CA PRO A 431 -22.35 -8.94 -37.90
C PRO A 431 -21.57 -10.18 -37.41
N VAL A 432 -20.28 -10.01 -37.17
CA VAL A 432 -19.39 -11.07 -36.68
C VAL A 432 -18.87 -10.69 -35.30
N VAL A 433 -18.89 -11.62 -34.35
CA VAL A 433 -18.30 -11.43 -33.01
C VAL A 433 -16.83 -11.01 -33.17
N ILE A 434 -16.42 -9.96 -32.44
CA ILE A 434 -15.08 -9.39 -32.55
C ILE A 434 -14.04 -10.37 -32.01
N ASP A 435 -14.29 -10.81 -30.78
CA ASP A 435 -13.51 -11.77 -30.02
C ASP A 435 -14.49 -12.55 -29.12
N GLY A 436 -14.31 -13.86 -28.98
CA GLY A 436 -15.23 -14.75 -28.26
C GLY A 436 -14.64 -15.40 -27.01
N ASP A 437 -13.35 -15.16 -26.74
CA ASP A 437 -12.61 -15.72 -25.61
C ASP A 437 -11.79 -14.67 -24.83
N MET A 438 -11.74 -13.42 -25.32
CA MET A 438 -11.25 -12.26 -24.58
C MET A 438 -11.88 -12.14 -23.18
N THR A 439 -11.06 -11.84 -22.18
CA THR A 439 -11.44 -11.63 -20.79
C THR A 439 -10.70 -10.42 -20.21
N VAL A 440 -11.33 -9.74 -19.24
CA VAL A 440 -10.67 -8.75 -18.38
C VAL A 440 -10.36 -9.37 -17.01
N SER A 441 -9.26 -8.95 -16.41
CA SER A 441 -8.93 -9.14 -14.99
C SER A 441 -8.17 -7.93 -14.49
N ASP A 442 -8.46 -7.50 -13.27
CA ASP A 442 -8.04 -6.24 -12.67
C ASP A 442 -8.05 -6.44 -11.16
N PRO A 443 -6.94 -6.29 -10.41
CA PRO A 443 -6.87 -6.72 -9.01
C PRO A 443 -7.91 -6.05 -8.10
N GLU A 444 -8.02 -4.74 -8.17
CA GLU A 444 -8.87 -3.91 -7.33
C GLU A 444 -10.36 -4.16 -7.63
N HIS A 445 -10.75 -4.18 -8.90
CA HIS A 445 -12.12 -4.54 -9.29
C HIS A 445 -12.44 -6.04 -9.06
N ASN A 446 -11.44 -6.92 -9.01
CA ASN A 446 -11.63 -8.33 -8.63
C ASN A 446 -11.95 -8.49 -7.14
N ASP A 447 -11.20 -7.83 -6.25
CA ASP A 447 -11.39 -7.91 -4.80
C ASP A 447 -12.66 -7.16 -4.34
N ASN A 448 -12.97 -6.02 -4.97
CA ASN A 448 -14.28 -5.36 -4.87
C ASN A 448 -15.41 -6.20 -5.54
N GLY A 449 -15.05 -7.20 -6.36
CA GLY A 449 -15.97 -8.13 -7.04
C GLY A 449 -16.81 -7.52 -8.17
N ASN A 450 -16.57 -6.26 -8.53
CA ASN A 450 -17.34 -5.50 -9.51
C ASN A 450 -16.53 -4.38 -10.17
N TYR A 451 -16.86 -4.10 -11.43
CA TYR A 451 -16.24 -3.08 -12.27
C TYR A 451 -17.10 -1.80 -12.32
N THR A 452 -17.43 -1.18 -11.18
CA THR A 452 -18.17 0.10 -11.19
C THR A 452 -17.38 1.20 -11.91
N ASP A 453 -18.06 2.03 -12.71
CA ASP A 453 -17.56 3.19 -13.46
C ASP A 453 -16.43 2.93 -14.49
N ALA A 454 -15.79 1.76 -14.46
CA ALA A 454 -14.83 1.27 -15.45
C ALA A 454 -15.40 1.33 -16.87
N VAL A 455 -14.52 1.54 -17.85
CA VAL A 455 -14.87 1.85 -19.24
C VAL A 455 -14.30 0.82 -20.20
N PHE A 456 -15.16 0.18 -20.98
CA PHE A 456 -14.74 -0.53 -22.19
C PHE A 456 -15.05 0.28 -23.45
N ARG A 457 -14.07 0.37 -24.35
CA ARG A 457 -14.13 1.20 -25.55
C ARG A 457 -13.62 0.45 -26.78
N ILE A 458 -14.29 0.64 -27.90
CA ILE A 458 -13.82 0.20 -29.22
C ILE A 458 -13.79 1.38 -30.18
N THR A 459 -12.64 1.59 -30.82
CA THR A 459 -12.51 2.48 -31.98
C THR A 459 -11.78 1.75 -33.11
N ARG A 460 -11.60 2.41 -34.25
CA ARG A 460 -10.63 1.98 -35.25
C ARG A 460 -9.21 2.35 -34.78
N ASN A 461 -8.28 1.41 -34.84
CA ASN A 461 -6.86 1.68 -34.62
C ASN A 461 -6.31 2.45 -35.83
N GLY A 462 -5.72 3.62 -35.61
CA GLY A 462 -5.16 4.44 -36.68
C GLY A 462 -3.92 3.83 -37.33
N ASN A 463 -3.78 3.91 -38.65
CA ASN A 463 -2.58 3.48 -39.39
C ASN A 463 -1.39 4.45 -39.17
N GLY A 464 -0.95 4.65 -37.92
CA GLY A 464 0.19 5.50 -37.54
C GLY A 464 -0.06 7.02 -37.56
N ASN A 465 -1.13 7.50 -38.18
CA ASN A 465 -1.43 8.94 -38.32
C ASN A 465 -2.11 9.57 -37.07
N GLY A 466 -2.12 8.90 -35.91
CA GLY A 466 -2.74 9.40 -34.67
C GLY A 466 -4.28 9.55 -34.69
N ASN A 467 -4.94 9.18 -35.79
CA ASN A 467 -6.38 9.35 -35.97
C ASN A 467 -7.16 8.13 -35.44
N ASP A 468 -7.15 7.93 -34.12
CA ASP A 468 -7.95 6.91 -33.39
C ASP A 468 -9.44 7.31 -33.27
N SER A 469 -9.96 8.07 -34.25
CA SER A 469 -11.38 8.39 -34.36
C SER A 469 -12.14 7.21 -34.96
N GLY A 470 -13.37 7.00 -34.52
CA GLY A 470 -14.29 6.08 -35.20
C GLY A 470 -14.49 6.41 -36.68
N ASN A 471 -14.89 5.41 -37.46
CA ASN A 471 -15.37 5.60 -38.83
C ASN A 471 -16.87 5.29 -38.87
N ALA A 472 -17.71 6.20 -39.34
CA ALA A 472 -19.18 6.04 -39.31
C ALA A 472 -19.75 4.85 -40.12
N ASN A 473 -18.92 4.09 -40.85
CA ASN A 473 -19.30 2.82 -41.48
C ASN A 473 -19.06 1.61 -40.56
N ASP A 474 -18.22 1.73 -39.53
CA ASP A 474 -18.02 0.71 -38.49
C ASP A 474 -19.21 0.76 -37.53
N VAL A 475 -19.84 -0.38 -37.27
CA VAL A 475 -21.03 -0.48 -36.42
C VAL A 475 -20.90 -1.65 -35.46
N PHE A 476 -21.20 -1.40 -34.18
CA PHE A 476 -21.15 -2.38 -33.10
C PHE A 476 -22.57 -2.77 -32.65
N SER A 477 -22.75 -4.06 -32.37
CA SER A 477 -24.04 -4.68 -32.10
C SER A 477 -23.90 -5.78 -31.05
N ALA A 478 -24.97 -6.09 -30.32
CA ALA A 478 -24.98 -7.18 -29.35
C ALA A 478 -25.39 -8.51 -29.98
N THR A 479 -24.89 -9.59 -29.39
CA THR A 479 -25.26 -10.99 -29.70
C THR A 479 -25.45 -11.79 -28.40
N GLY A 480 -25.77 -13.08 -28.50
CA GLY A 480 -25.89 -13.94 -27.33
C GLY A 480 -26.99 -13.48 -26.36
N ASN A 481 -26.62 -13.31 -25.08
CA ASN A 481 -27.51 -12.85 -24.01
C ASN A 481 -27.47 -11.33 -23.79
N LEU A 482 -26.66 -10.60 -24.58
CA LEU A 482 -26.47 -9.16 -24.43
C LEU A 482 -27.61 -8.37 -25.12
N GLY A 483 -28.10 -7.35 -24.44
CA GLY A 483 -29.15 -6.44 -24.89
C GLY A 483 -28.68 -5.47 -25.98
N THR A 484 -29.63 -4.88 -26.70
CA THR A 484 -29.35 -3.97 -27.82
C THR A 484 -28.55 -2.74 -27.39
N LEU A 485 -27.31 -2.61 -27.90
CA LEU A 485 -26.38 -1.51 -27.64
C LEU A 485 -26.92 -0.15 -28.12
N THR A 486 -27.77 0.49 -27.30
CA THR A 486 -28.47 1.74 -27.62
C THR A 486 -27.74 2.88 -26.92
N GLU A 487 -27.24 3.85 -27.69
CA GLU A 487 -26.54 5.02 -27.14
C GLU A 487 -27.41 5.80 -26.14
N GLY A 488 -26.89 6.03 -24.94
CA GLY A 488 -27.63 6.64 -23.83
C GLY A 488 -28.67 5.72 -23.18
N GLY A 489 -28.45 4.40 -23.24
CA GLY A 489 -29.34 3.38 -22.69
C GLY A 489 -28.58 2.29 -21.92
N ASP A 490 -29.32 1.59 -21.05
CA ASP A 490 -28.80 0.54 -20.16
C ASP A 490 -28.07 -0.57 -20.95
N LEU A 491 -26.86 -0.91 -20.51
CA LEU A 491 -26.23 -2.17 -20.88
C LEU A 491 -26.90 -3.28 -20.08
N ILE A 492 -27.58 -4.20 -20.76
CA ILE A 492 -28.33 -5.28 -20.13
C ILE A 492 -27.76 -6.62 -20.57
N LEU A 493 -27.38 -7.49 -19.63
CA LEU A 493 -26.96 -8.87 -19.89
C LEU A 493 -27.96 -9.83 -19.22
N ASN A 494 -28.55 -10.73 -20.00
CA ASN A 494 -29.53 -11.73 -19.50
C ASN A 494 -30.68 -11.13 -18.65
N GLY A 495 -31.08 -9.89 -18.96
CA GLY A 495 -32.13 -9.15 -18.24
C GLY A 495 -31.69 -8.39 -16.98
N VAL A 496 -30.41 -8.44 -16.61
CA VAL A 496 -29.80 -7.66 -15.53
C VAL A 496 -29.08 -6.45 -16.14
N LYS A 497 -29.27 -5.25 -15.57
CA LYS A 497 -28.47 -4.07 -15.95
C LYS A 497 -27.04 -4.26 -15.39
N ILE A 498 -26.03 -3.90 -16.18
CA ILE A 498 -24.60 -4.02 -15.86
C ILE A 498 -23.81 -2.80 -16.38
N GLY A 499 -24.43 -1.61 -16.40
CA GLY A 499 -23.83 -0.38 -16.94
C GLY A 499 -24.70 0.39 -17.94
N GLU A 500 -24.06 1.28 -18.71
CA GLU A 500 -24.67 2.13 -19.75
C GLU A 500 -23.81 2.14 -21.03
N VAL A 501 -24.48 2.13 -22.19
CA VAL A 501 -23.85 2.31 -23.50
C VAL A 501 -23.72 3.80 -23.79
N THR A 502 -22.67 4.42 -23.25
CA THR A 502 -22.43 5.87 -23.30
C THR A 502 -22.04 6.39 -24.69
N THR A 503 -21.67 5.53 -25.64
CA THR A 503 -21.56 5.86 -27.08
C THR A 503 -21.73 4.60 -27.93
N ASN A 504 -22.51 4.65 -29.02
CA ASN A 504 -22.50 3.63 -30.08
C ASN A 504 -22.78 4.27 -31.46
N SER A 505 -22.00 5.29 -31.79
CA SER A 505 -22.16 6.09 -33.00
C SER A 505 -20.82 6.54 -33.58
N GLY A 506 -20.81 6.94 -34.86
CA GLY A 506 -19.62 7.41 -35.55
C GLY A 506 -18.48 6.39 -35.70
N GLY A 507 -18.72 5.10 -35.42
CA GLY A 507 -17.68 4.07 -35.36
C GLY A 507 -16.92 4.02 -34.04
N VAL A 508 -17.53 4.49 -32.96
CA VAL A 508 -17.05 4.34 -31.58
C VAL A 508 -18.11 3.59 -30.78
N LEU A 509 -17.70 2.54 -30.07
CA LEU A 509 -18.44 2.02 -28.92
C LEU A 509 -17.76 2.52 -27.65
N LYS A 510 -18.53 3.06 -26.71
CA LYS A 510 -18.11 3.28 -25.32
C LYS A 510 -19.20 2.70 -24.41
N ILE A 511 -18.76 1.90 -23.45
CA ILE A 511 -19.53 1.33 -22.36
C ILE A 511 -18.91 1.87 -21.06
N THR A 512 -19.77 2.20 -20.10
CA THR A 512 -19.39 2.41 -18.69
C THR A 512 -20.15 1.37 -17.88
N PHE A 513 -19.45 0.63 -17.02
CA PHE A 513 -20.02 -0.44 -16.21
C PHE A 513 -20.60 0.09 -14.87
N ASP A 514 -21.38 -0.71 -14.16
CA ASP A 514 -21.94 -0.36 -12.84
C ASP A 514 -21.74 -1.49 -11.82
N SER A 515 -22.27 -1.34 -10.60
CA SER A 515 -22.01 -2.30 -9.51
C SER A 515 -22.67 -3.68 -9.66
N ASP A 516 -23.51 -3.90 -10.68
CA ASP A 516 -23.92 -5.25 -11.09
C ASP A 516 -22.90 -5.88 -12.09
N ALA A 517 -21.88 -5.16 -12.57
CA ALA A 517 -20.89 -5.65 -13.52
C ALA A 517 -19.76 -6.46 -12.85
N THR A 518 -20.06 -7.67 -12.40
CA THR A 518 -19.03 -8.63 -11.93
C THR A 518 -18.14 -9.10 -13.09
N GLN A 519 -16.90 -9.54 -12.81
CA GLN A 519 -15.93 -9.97 -13.83
C GLN A 519 -16.54 -10.93 -14.88
N ALA A 520 -17.31 -11.94 -14.44
CA ALA A 520 -17.97 -12.89 -15.33
C ALA A 520 -19.02 -12.24 -16.26
N ARG A 521 -19.74 -11.21 -15.79
CA ARG A 521 -20.73 -10.46 -16.58
C ARG A 521 -20.05 -9.50 -17.56
N VAL A 522 -18.95 -8.86 -17.14
CA VAL A 522 -18.11 -8.04 -18.04
C VAL A 522 -17.55 -8.90 -19.16
N ASN A 523 -16.99 -10.07 -18.82
CA ASN A 523 -16.46 -11.03 -19.78
C ASN A 523 -17.53 -11.50 -20.79
N GLU A 524 -18.69 -11.98 -20.33
CA GLU A 524 -19.78 -12.38 -21.23
C GLU A 524 -20.29 -11.21 -22.11
N ALA A 525 -20.30 -9.99 -21.57
CA ALA A 525 -20.70 -8.80 -22.32
C ALA A 525 -19.68 -8.44 -23.43
N ILE A 526 -18.38 -8.36 -23.13
CA ILE A 526 -17.37 -8.00 -24.14
C ILE A 526 -17.21 -9.09 -25.21
N GLN A 527 -17.34 -10.37 -24.84
CA GLN A 527 -17.39 -11.52 -25.77
C GLN A 527 -18.66 -11.55 -26.65
N SER A 528 -19.71 -10.82 -26.27
CA SER A 528 -20.98 -10.76 -27.00
C SER A 528 -21.06 -9.62 -28.03
N ILE A 529 -20.02 -8.79 -28.18
CA ILE A 529 -20.02 -7.65 -29.11
C ILE A 529 -19.62 -8.10 -30.52
N ALA A 530 -20.49 -7.79 -31.49
CA ALA A 530 -20.30 -8.09 -32.90
C ALA A 530 -20.18 -6.83 -33.78
N TYR A 531 -19.24 -6.88 -34.71
CA TYR A 531 -18.90 -5.85 -35.67
C TYR A 531 -19.56 -6.07 -37.03
N ALA A 532 -19.96 -4.98 -37.68
CA ALA A 532 -20.28 -4.95 -39.11
C ALA A 532 -19.72 -3.67 -39.76
N ASN A 533 -19.50 -3.73 -41.09
CA ASN A 533 -19.21 -2.54 -41.90
C ASN A 533 -20.34 -2.21 -42.88
N GLN A 534 -20.78 -0.95 -42.91
CA GLN A 534 -21.85 -0.45 -43.78
C GLN A 534 -21.37 0.18 -45.10
N SER A 535 -20.06 0.25 -45.35
CA SER A 535 -19.52 0.80 -46.61
C SER A 535 -19.91 -0.09 -47.80
N GLY A 536 -20.34 0.53 -48.90
CA GLY A 536 -20.50 -0.16 -50.19
C GLY A 536 -19.17 -0.60 -50.81
N THR A 537 -18.05 -0.05 -50.33
CA THR A 537 -16.68 -0.46 -50.67
C THR A 537 -15.84 -0.48 -49.38
N PRO A 538 -15.94 -1.54 -48.56
CA PRO A 538 -15.14 -1.66 -47.34
C PRO A 538 -13.67 -2.01 -47.68
N PRO A 539 -12.71 -1.71 -46.79
CA PRO A 539 -11.35 -2.21 -46.93
C PRO A 539 -11.32 -3.75 -46.73
N SER A 540 -10.22 -4.40 -47.11
CA SER A 540 -10.04 -5.86 -46.92
C SER A 540 -9.78 -6.27 -45.47
N GLU A 541 -9.36 -5.33 -44.62
CA GLU A 541 -9.21 -5.51 -43.17
C GLU A 541 -9.64 -4.22 -42.44
N VAL A 542 -10.12 -4.36 -41.20
CA VAL A 542 -10.31 -3.26 -40.26
C VAL A 542 -9.66 -3.64 -38.93
N LYS A 543 -8.70 -2.84 -38.49
CA LYS A 543 -8.05 -2.96 -37.19
C LYS A 543 -8.83 -2.16 -36.17
N LEU A 544 -9.34 -2.84 -35.15
CA LEU A 544 -10.06 -2.26 -34.03
C LEU A 544 -9.09 -2.08 -32.87
N LYS A 545 -9.04 -0.87 -32.31
CA LYS A 545 -8.42 -0.61 -31.01
C LYS A 545 -9.47 -0.92 -29.96
N LEU A 546 -9.19 -1.88 -29.10
CA LEU A 546 -9.98 -2.17 -27.91
C LEU A 546 -9.22 -1.55 -26.75
N SER A 547 -9.90 -0.84 -25.86
CA SER A 547 -9.30 -0.47 -24.58
C SER A 547 -10.25 -0.66 -23.43
N PHE A 548 -9.66 -1.00 -22.29
CA PHE A 548 -10.33 -1.09 -21.00
C PHE A 548 -9.62 -0.13 -20.05
N THR A 549 -10.39 0.73 -19.41
CA THR A 549 -9.94 1.68 -18.40
C THR A 549 -10.62 1.30 -17.09
N ASP A 550 -9.87 1.14 -16.03
CA ASP A 550 -10.41 1.03 -14.67
C ASP A 550 -11.12 2.34 -14.26
N ALA A 551 -11.72 2.33 -13.07
CA ALA A 551 -11.96 3.56 -12.34
C ALA A 551 -11.02 3.57 -11.13
N ALA A 552 -10.37 4.70 -10.84
CA ALA A 552 -9.52 4.82 -9.64
C ALA A 552 -10.33 4.94 -8.33
N ASP A 553 -11.54 4.35 -8.27
CA ASP A 553 -12.54 4.55 -7.21
C ASP A 553 -12.23 3.79 -5.92
N TYR A 554 -11.28 2.84 -5.94
CA TYR A 554 -10.76 2.19 -4.72
C TYR A 554 -9.71 3.04 -3.97
N HIS A 555 -8.87 3.81 -4.69
CA HIS A 555 -7.67 4.45 -4.10
C HIS A 555 -7.46 5.95 -4.40
N SER A 556 -8.42 6.62 -5.06
CA SER A 556 -8.33 8.07 -5.39
C SER A 556 -7.11 8.48 -6.24
N GLN A 557 -6.55 7.54 -7.01
CA GLN A 557 -5.39 7.77 -7.88
C GLN A 557 -5.87 8.24 -9.28
N THR A 558 -5.12 7.93 -10.34
CA THR A 558 -5.57 8.16 -11.73
C THR A 558 -5.92 6.85 -12.41
N ASP A 559 -7.02 6.83 -13.15
CA ASP A 559 -7.44 5.71 -14.00
C ASP A 559 -6.28 5.25 -14.91
N LYS A 560 -6.04 3.93 -15.02
CA LYS A 560 -5.10 3.34 -15.98
C LYS A 560 -5.86 2.80 -17.20
N GLU A 561 -5.15 2.49 -18.30
CA GLU A 561 -5.76 1.98 -19.54
C GLU A 561 -4.91 0.86 -20.13
N VAL A 562 -5.53 -0.29 -20.42
CA VAL A 562 -4.95 -1.35 -21.23
C VAL A 562 -5.54 -1.34 -22.65
N ILE A 563 -4.67 -1.57 -23.64
CA ILE A 563 -5.01 -1.47 -25.06
C ILE A 563 -4.68 -2.77 -25.78
N ALA A 564 -5.67 -3.34 -26.46
CA ALA A 564 -5.51 -4.47 -27.38
C ALA A 564 -5.82 -4.05 -28.83
N THR A 565 -5.49 -4.90 -29.81
CA THR A 565 -5.85 -4.67 -31.22
C THR A 565 -6.30 -5.95 -31.91
N VAL A 566 -7.55 -5.97 -32.35
CA VAL A 566 -8.19 -7.06 -33.08
C VAL A 566 -8.28 -6.70 -34.57
N THR A 567 -8.04 -7.66 -35.47
CA THR A 567 -8.10 -7.42 -36.93
C THR A 567 -9.27 -8.17 -37.55
N ILE A 568 -10.36 -7.46 -37.84
CA ILE A 568 -11.49 -8.01 -38.61
C ILE A 568 -11.07 -8.12 -40.08
N ASN A 569 -11.14 -9.33 -40.64
CA ASN A 569 -10.93 -9.56 -42.07
C ASN A 569 -12.25 -9.35 -42.81
N ILE A 570 -12.24 -8.77 -44.01
CA ILE A 570 -13.45 -8.51 -44.79
C ILE A 570 -13.38 -9.23 -46.14
N ASP A 571 -14.32 -10.15 -46.35
CA ASP A 571 -14.51 -10.93 -47.57
C ASP A 571 -15.15 -10.06 -48.66
N VAL A 572 -14.40 -9.10 -49.19
CA VAL A 572 -14.79 -8.31 -50.35
C VAL A 572 -14.86 -9.22 -51.59
N PRO A 573 -16.02 -9.40 -52.23
CA PRO A 573 -16.09 -10.18 -53.46
C PRO A 573 -15.23 -9.53 -54.54
N SER A 574 -14.31 -10.27 -55.14
CA SER A 574 -13.59 -9.79 -56.31
C SER A 574 -14.56 -9.53 -57.46
N ASP A 575 -14.46 -8.38 -58.14
CA ASP A 575 -15.23 -8.02 -59.36
C ASP A 575 -14.87 -8.89 -60.60
N ALA A 576 -14.67 -10.20 -60.41
CA ALA A 576 -14.16 -11.14 -61.39
C ALA A 576 -15.25 -11.73 -62.32
N ASP A 577 -16.53 -11.68 -61.93
CA ASP A 577 -17.66 -11.95 -62.82
C ASP A 577 -18.00 -10.68 -63.62
N GLU A 578 -17.07 -10.25 -64.48
CA GLU A 578 -17.32 -9.18 -65.46
C GLU A 578 -18.50 -9.59 -66.36
N PHE A 579 -19.59 -8.83 -66.33
CA PHE A 579 -20.81 -9.11 -67.10
C PHE A 579 -20.53 -8.99 -68.59
N ILE A 580 -20.15 -10.10 -69.25
CA ILE A 580 -19.90 -10.13 -70.70
C ILE A 580 -21.21 -9.83 -71.44
N PRO A 581 -21.35 -8.68 -72.12
CA PRO A 581 -22.56 -8.40 -72.89
C PRO A 581 -22.61 -9.32 -74.12
N PRO A 582 -23.79 -9.83 -74.51
CA PRO A 582 -23.91 -10.74 -75.66
C PRO A 582 -23.47 -10.04 -76.95
N VAL A 583 -22.45 -10.60 -77.61
CA VAL A 583 -21.90 -10.07 -78.86
C VAL A 583 -22.94 -10.21 -79.98
N VAL A 584 -23.55 -9.09 -80.38
CA VAL A 584 -24.36 -9.00 -81.60
C VAL A 584 -23.41 -8.86 -82.78
N SER A 585 -23.28 -9.91 -83.59
CA SER A 585 -22.47 -9.87 -84.81
C SER A 585 -23.22 -9.15 -85.93
N ASP A 586 -22.76 -7.94 -86.30
CA ASP A 586 -23.20 -7.29 -87.54
C ASP A 586 -22.57 -7.97 -88.77
N GLY A 587 -23.38 -8.14 -89.82
CA GLY A 587 -23.07 -8.93 -91.02
C GLY A 587 -22.30 -8.17 -92.10
N GLY A 588 -21.26 -7.43 -91.73
CA GLY A 588 -20.44 -6.61 -92.65
C GLY A 588 -19.47 -7.45 -93.49
N GLY A 589 -19.90 -7.93 -94.66
CA GLY A 589 -19.03 -8.69 -95.59
C GLY A 589 -18.39 -7.83 -96.68
N GLU A 590 -17.06 -7.86 -96.79
CA GLU A 590 -16.30 -7.41 -97.97
C GLU A 590 -15.64 -8.59 -98.71
N VAL A 591 -15.40 -8.43 -100.02
CA VAL A 591 -15.09 -9.54 -100.93
C VAL A 591 -13.62 -9.52 -101.37
N PRO A 592 -12.84 -10.61 -101.17
CA PRO A 592 -11.44 -10.67 -101.59
C PRO A 592 -11.29 -10.92 -103.10
N PRO A 593 -10.20 -10.42 -103.73
CA PRO A 593 -9.95 -10.63 -105.16
C PRO A 593 -9.46 -12.04 -105.50
N LEU A 594 -9.72 -12.48 -106.73
CA LEU A 594 -9.46 -13.84 -107.21
C LEU A 594 -7.97 -14.11 -107.52
N GLY A 595 -7.47 -15.25 -107.03
CA GLY A 595 -6.22 -15.91 -107.45
C GLY A 595 -6.46 -17.40 -107.70
N ALA A 596 -5.82 -17.99 -108.71
CA ALA A 596 -6.14 -19.36 -109.17
C ALA A 596 -5.45 -20.47 -108.35
N GLY A 597 -6.05 -21.67 -108.35
CA GLY A 597 -5.50 -22.91 -107.77
C GLY A 597 -4.42 -23.59 -108.65
N PRO A 598 -4.31 -24.94 -108.74
CA PRO A 598 -5.28 -26.01 -108.37
C PRO A 598 -4.73 -27.08 -107.37
N ALA A 599 -5.52 -27.57 -106.39
CA ALA A 599 -6.41 -28.76 -106.42
C ALA A 599 -5.73 -30.07 -105.87
N PRO A 600 -6.35 -31.29 -105.84
CA PRO A 600 -6.81 -31.85 -104.54
C PRO A 600 -6.60 -33.37 -104.28
N GLU A 601 -6.71 -33.82 -103.02
CA GLU A 601 -6.98 -35.21 -102.54
C GLU A 601 -7.08 -35.20 -100.98
N MET A 602 -7.75 -36.09 -100.22
CA MET A 602 -8.80 -37.11 -100.48
C MET A 602 -9.62 -37.38 -99.17
N VAL A 603 -10.66 -38.22 -99.22
CA VAL A 603 -11.68 -38.56 -98.17
C VAL A 603 -12.07 -40.06 -98.33
N PRO A 604 -12.66 -40.83 -97.37
CA PRO A 604 -13.07 -40.58 -95.97
C PRO A 604 -12.13 -41.34 -94.97
N ASP A 605 -12.45 -42.10 -93.90
CA ASP A 605 -13.67 -42.65 -93.22
C ASP A 605 -13.25 -43.16 -91.79
N GLY A 606 -14.08 -43.55 -90.81
CA GLY A 606 -15.54 -43.60 -90.62
C GLY A 606 -15.94 -44.52 -89.43
N GLY A 607 -17.23 -44.56 -89.06
CA GLY A 607 -17.81 -45.62 -88.17
C GLY A 607 -18.58 -45.17 -86.90
N ALA A 608 -19.73 -45.81 -86.63
CA ALA A 608 -20.53 -45.75 -85.39
C ALA A 608 -21.09 -47.16 -85.07
N PRO A 609 -21.48 -47.50 -83.81
CA PRO A 609 -22.95 -47.58 -83.52
C PRO A 609 -23.45 -47.47 -82.04
N VAL A 610 -24.65 -46.88 -81.86
CA VAL A 610 -25.84 -47.37 -81.09
C VAL A 610 -25.83 -47.65 -79.56
N ALA A 611 -26.37 -46.68 -78.79
CA ALA A 611 -27.56 -46.68 -77.90
C ALA A 611 -27.80 -47.57 -76.63
N GLY A 612 -28.47 -46.95 -75.64
CA GLY A 612 -29.31 -47.51 -74.54
C GLY A 612 -29.87 -46.37 -73.64
N SER A 613 -31.19 -46.06 -73.60
CA SER A 613 -32.26 -46.56 -72.70
C SER A 613 -32.01 -46.32 -71.18
N MET A 614 -32.94 -45.85 -70.31
CA MET A 614 -34.38 -45.50 -70.34
C MET A 614 -34.65 -44.48 -69.16
N ILE A 615 -35.81 -44.04 -68.60
CA ILE A 615 -37.28 -44.32 -68.55
C ILE A 615 -38.03 -42.96 -68.30
N VAL A 616 -39.37 -42.85 -68.49
CA VAL A 616 -40.24 -41.70 -68.08
C VAL A 616 -41.58 -42.23 -67.51
N PRO A 617 -42.02 -41.84 -66.28
CA PRO A 617 -43.11 -40.84 -66.09
C PRO A 617 -42.93 -39.96 -64.81
N GLY A 618 -43.72 -38.91 -64.53
CA GLY A 618 -44.76 -38.21 -65.30
C GLY A 618 -45.88 -37.60 -64.43
N ASN A 619 -46.09 -36.28 -64.46
CA ASN A 619 -47.29 -35.50 -64.03
C ASN A 619 -47.07 -34.01 -64.42
N SER A 620 -47.93 -33.38 -65.22
CA SER A 620 -49.05 -32.49 -64.83
C SER A 620 -48.65 -31.30 -63.93
N GLY A 621 -48.86 -30.03 -64.33
CA GLY A 621 -49.50 -29.54 -65.55
C GLY A 621 -49.61 -28.01 -65.61
N ASP A 622 -50.47 -27.54 -66.53
CA ASP A 622 -50.90 -26.15 -66.76
C ASP A 622 -49.86 -25.13 -67.27
N ALA A 623 -50.14 -24.63 -68.48
CA ALA A 623 -49.55 -23.42 -69.03
C ALA A 623 -50.63 -22.32 -69.07
N VAL A 624 -50.24 -21.08 -68.80
CA VAL A 624 -51.05 -19.90 -69.18
C VAL A 624 -50.25 -19.07 -70.18
N ASN A 625 -50.92 -18.69 -71.27
CA ASN A 625 -50.35 -18.08 -72.46
C ASN A 625 -51.01 -16.72 -72.71
N SER A 626 -50.22 -15.66 -72.83
CA SER A 626 -50.65 -14.43 -73.51
C SER A 626 -49.44 -13.65 -74.03
N SER A 627 -49.33 -13.57 -75.35
CA SER A 627 -48.37 -12.75 -76.10
C SER A 627 -49.00 -11.42 -76.55
N VAL A 628 -48.28 -10.68 -77.42
CA VAL A 628 -48.76 -9.73 -78.47
C VAL A 628 -48.18 -8.30 -78.40
N THR A 629 -47.55 -7.91 -79.52
CA THR A 629 -47.16 -6.60 -80.11
C THR A 629 -47.62 -5.28 -79.46
N GLY A 630 -46.92 -4.14 -79.56
CA GLY A 630 -45.70 -3.77 -80.32
C GLY A 630 -45.96 -2.94 -81.60
N GLN A 631 -45.42 -1.71 -81.71
CA GLN A 631 -45.33 -0.97 -83.00
C GLN A 631 -44.35 0.24 -82.94
N MET A 632 -43.90 0.72 -84.12
CA MET A 632 -43.04 1.91 -84.32
C MET A 632 -43.84 3.07 -84.96
N GLY A 633 -43.38 4.32 -84.82
CA GLY A 633 -43.94 5.52 -85.46
C GLY A 633 -42.97 6.72 -85.38
N ASP A 634 -43.03 7.66 -86.33
CA ASP A 634 -41.89 8.52 -86.71
C ASP A 634 -42.26 9.99 -87.08
N THR A 635 -41.24 10.86 -87.18
CA THR A 635 -41.18 12.20 -87.82
C THR A 635 -41.86 13.45 -87.21
N SER A 636 -41.04 14.26 -86.51
CA SER A 636 -40.63 15.65 -86.86
C SER A 636 -41.63 16.76 -87.28
N THR A 637 -41.57 17.96 -86.65
CA THR A 637 -41.07 19.21 -87.30
C THR A 637 -40.99 20.49 -86.40
N ILE A 638 -39.77 21.03 -86.27
CA ILE A 638 -39.30 22.46 -86.29
C ILE A 638 -40.17 23.60 -85.66
N GLY A 639 -39.57 24.33 -84.69
CA GLY A 639 -40.01 25.68 -84.24
C GLY A 639 -38.92 26.48 -83.49
N GLN A 640 -38.57 27.66 -84.00
CA GLN A 640 -37.54 28.64 -83.54
C GLN A 640 -37.76 29.24 -82.12
N SER A 641 -36.83 29.89 -81.41
CA SER A 641 -35.34 30.05 -81.51
C SER A 641 -34.77 30.91 -80.36
N SER A 642 -33.91 30.36 -79.48
CA SER A 642 -32.82 31.08 -78.78
C SER A 642 -31.88 30.11 -78.01
N THR A 643 -30.59 30.47 -77.89
CA THR A 643 -29.48 29.66 -77.34
C THR A 643 -28.49 30.59 -76.60
N PRO A 644 -27.38 30.12 -75.95
CA PRO A 644 -26.90 28.75 -75.63
C PRO A 644 -26.79 28.58 -74.07
N VAL A 645 -26.08 27.63 -73.40
CA VAL A 645 -24.88 26.82 -73.72
C VAL A 645 -24.86 25.46 -72.97
N ALA A 646 -24.38 24.42 -73.66
CA ALA A 646 -23.77 23.15 -73.20
C ALA A 646 -24.42 22.25 -72.12
N SER A 647 -24.61 20.98 -72.52
CA SER A 647 -24.55 19.74 -71.72
C SER A 647 -23.88 18.66 -72.58
N SER A 648 -23.64 17.44 -72.05
CA SER A 648 -22.87 16.30 -72.63
C SER A 648 -21.33 16.49 -72.66
N LEU A 649 -20.45 15.56 -72.23
CA LEU A 649 -20.30 14.09 -72.46
C LEU A 649 -19.73 13.85 -73.89
N GLN A 650 -18.57 13.19 -74.15
CA GLN A 650 -17.70 12.30 -73.35
C GLN A 650 -16.24 12.25 -73.91
N LEU A 651 -15.40 11.36 -73.33
CA LEU A 651 -14.23 10.64 -73.92
C LEU A 651 -12.89 11.38 -74.19
N TYR A 652 -11.81 10.87 -73.59
CA TYR A 652 -10.57 10.55 -74.32
C TYR A 652 -9.79 9.38 -73.70
N ARG A 653 -8.77 8.85 -74.40
CA ARG A 653 -8.00 7.64 -74.06
C ARG A 653 -6.55 7.92 -73.61
N SER A 654 -5.96 7.00 -72.86
CA SER A 654 -4.51 6.85 -72.63
C SER A 654 -3.75 6.46 -73.92
N PRO A 655 -2.41 6.57 -73.98
CA PRO A 655 -1.53 5.54 -73.41
C PRO A 655 -0.26 6.09 -72.70
N ALA A 656 0.61 5.20 -72.21
CA ALA A 656 1.79 5.50 -71.40
C ALA A 656 3.13 5.30 -72.14
N SER A 657 4.22 5.90 -71.61
CA SER A 657 5.59 5.40 -71.77
C SER A 657 6.57 5.95 -70.71
N TRP A 658 7.43 5.05 -70.21
CA TRP A 658 8.68 5.27 -69.44
C TRP A 658 9.87 5.18 -70.44
N PRO A 659 11.16 5.59 -70.17
CA PRO A 659 11.97 5.08 -69.04
C PRO A 659 13.21 5.87 -68.49
N VAL A 660 13.54 5.55 -67.22
CA VAL A 660 14.86 5.19 -66.63
C VAL A 660 16.18 5.77 -67.18
N ARG A 661 16.92 6.45 -66.28
CA ARG A 661 18.40 6.39 -66.02
C ARG A 661 18.73 7.30 -64.82
N ALA A 662 19.80 7.16 -64.03
CA ALA A 662 20.64 6.03 -63.56
C ALA A 662 21.62 6.61 -62.49
N GLN A 663 22.24 5.77 -61.64
CA GLN A 663 23.20 6.22 -60.61
C GLN A 663 24.55 6.67 -61.18
N THR A 664 25.20 7.62 -60.48
CA THR A 664 26.64 7.75 -60.14
C THR A 664 26.84 9.14 -59.50
N ASP A 665 27.77 9.45 -58.59
CA ASP A 665 28.53 8.74 -57.55
C ASP A 665 29.38 9.80 -56.80
N ALA A 666 29.85 9.50 -55.59
CA ALA A 666 31.05 10.03 -54.92
C ALA A 666 31.29 11.56 -54.69
N ASP A 667 31.57 11.89 -53.43
CA ASP A 667 32.68 12.72 -52.91
C ASP A 667 33.24 13.91 -53.73
N GLU A 668 33.13 15.12 -53.16
CA GLU A 668 34.24 15.79 -52.43
C GLU A 668 33.64 16.92 -51.55
N ARG A 669 33.79 16.89 -50.21
CA ARG A 669 34.95 17.32 -49.41
C ARG A 669 35.26 18.83 -49.41
N ARG A 670 35.32 19.34 -48.15
CA ARG A 670 36.17 20.43 -47.62
C ARG A 670 35.77 21.91 -47.81
N VAL A 671 35.66 22.57 -46.63
CA VAL A 671 36.22 23.87 -46.17
C VAL A 671 36.65 24.93 -47.22
N ASP A 672 36.52 26.24 -46.94
CA ASP A 672 36.70 26.88 -45.62
C ASP A 672 36.08 28.29 -45.48
N ASN A 673 36.08 28.78 -44.23
CA ASN A 673 36.27 30.18 -43.79
C ASN A 673 35.40 31.36 -44.35
N GLN A 674 34.61 31.90 -43.42
CA GLN A 674 34.75 33.27 -42.87
C GLN A 674 34.24 34.55 -43.60
N LEU A 675 33.43 35.28 -42.82
CA LEU A 675 33.64 36.68 -42.34
C LEU A 675 32.95 37.91 -43.01
N ILE A 676 32.45 38.74 -42.08
CA ILE A 676 32.11 40.19 -42.08
C ILE A 676 30.77 40.68 -42.65
N SER A 677 30.10 41.48 -41.80
CA SER A 677 29.06 42.50 -42.05
C SER A 677 27.63 42.08 -42.39
N GLY A 678 26.59 42.73 -41.85
CA GLY A 678 26.58 43.68 -40.72
C GLY A 678 25.57 44.83 -40.83
N GLY A 679 24.79 45.05 -39.76
CA GLY A 679 23.78 46.12 -39.67
C GLY A 679 22.43 45.75 -40.31
N TYR A 680 21.33 46.44 -40.01
CA TYR A 680 21.08 47.46 -38.97
C TYR A 680 19.54 47.53 -38.71
N HIS A 681 19.10 48.50 -37.90
CA HIS A 681 17.74 48.68 -37.34
C HIS A 681 17.45 47.72 -36.18
N GLU A 682 17.31 48.16 -34.93
CA GLU A 682 16.60 49.35 -34.37
C GLU A 682 15.09 49.31 -34.64
N ASP A 683 14.34 48.95 -33.60
CA ASP A 683 13.33 49.83 -33.02
C ASP A 683 13.35 49.64 -31.48
N GLN A 684 12.81 50.60 -30.72
CA GLN A 684 13.21 50.80 -29.32
C GLN A 684 12.07 51.32 -28.40
N TRP A 685 12.29 51.18 -27.08
CA TRP A 685 11.49 51.72 -25.95
C TRP A 685 10.24 50.86 -25.61
N PHE A 686 9.78 50.79 -24.35
CA PHE A 686 10.03 51.66 -23.19
C PHE A 686 10.77 51.00 -22.00
N ASP A 687 11.31 51.89 -21.17
CA ASP A 687 11.97 51.67 -19.89
C ASP A 687 11.11 52.30 -18.76
N SER A 688 11.19 51.76 -17.55
CA SER A 688 10.85 52.46 -16.31
C SER A 688 11.40 51.74 -15.08
N ASP A 689 12.57 52.19 -14.62
CA ASP A 689 13.00 52.36 -13.21
C ASP A 689 12.83 51.22 -12.17
N LEU A 690 13.64 51.08 -11.10
CA LEU A 690 15.01 51.45 -10.71
C LEU A 690 15.04 51.25 -9.18
N SER A 691 15.94 50.43 -8.64
CA SER A 691 16.77 50.75 -7.46
C SER A 691 17.56 49.52 -7.00
N ALA A 692 18.76 49.75 -6.43
CA ALA A 692 19.70 48.69 -6.09
C ALA A 692 20.65 49.09 -4.94
N SER A 693 21.10 48.08 -4.21
CA SER A 693 22.32 48.03 -3.38
C SER A 693 22.61 46.54 -3.11
N ASN A 694 23.77 45.98 -3.47
CA ASN A 694 25.03 46.00 -2.69
C ASN A 694 24.86 45.38 -1.28
N ASP A 695 25.73 44.47 -0.80
CA ASP A 695 27.15 44.27 -1.15
C ASP A 695 27.66 42.81 -1.00
N ALA A 696 28.92 42.59 -1.40
CA ALA A 696 29.84 41.51 -1.00
C ALA A 696 29.71 40.08 -1.61
N ASP A 697 30.54 39.82 -2.63
CA ASP A 697 31.23 38.54 -2.89
C ASP A 697 32.61 38.61 -2.21
N PRO A 698 33.03 37.58 -1.46
CA PRO A 698 34.24 36.85 -1.89
C PRO A 698 34.21 35.34 -1.57
N ASP A 699 34.11 34.50 -2.59
CA ASP A 699 35.32 33.84 -3.14
C ASP A 699 34.97 32.81 -4.23
N ARG A 700 35.80 32.77 -5.27
CA ARG A 700 35.70 31.84 -6.41
C ARG A 700 36.60 30.62 -6.20
N GLU A 701 36.13 29.45 -6.64
CA GLU A 701 36.95 28.58 -7.51
C GLU A 701 36.15 28.14 -8.75
N ALA A 702 36.80 27.46 -9.69
CA ALA A 702 36.37 27.37 -11.09
C ALA A 702 35.68 26.04 -11.45
N PRO A 703 34.84 26.01 -12.51
CA PRO A 703 34.38 24.77 -13.11
C PRO A 703 35.47 24.16 -14.00
N ASP A 704 35.72 22.87 -13.86
CA ASP A 704 36.44 22.07 -14.85
C ASP A 704 35.70 20.74 -15.09
N THR A 705 35.85 20.19 -16.29
CA THR A 705 35.05 19.06 -16.78
C THR A 705 35.71 17.72 -16.56
N GLU A 706 34.92 16.69 -16.27
CA GLU A 706 34.92 15.49 -17.13
C GLU A 706 33.60 14.71 -17.00
N ALA A 707 33.25 13.97 -18.05
CA ALA A 707 32.11 13.08 -18.06
C ALA A 707 32.58 11.64 -18.26
N ASN A 708 31.98 10.69 -17.55
CA ASN A 708 31.98 9.29 -17.94
C ASN A 708 30.61 8.71 -17.63
N SER A 709 30.02 8.07 -18.64
CA SER A 709 28.73 7.39 -18.56
C SER A 709 28.89 6.04 -17.88
N ALA A 710 28.09 5.80 -16.84
CA ALA A 710 27.56 4.45 -16.63
C ALA A 710 26.43 4.28 -17.66
N GLU A 711 26.60 3.35 -18.60
CA GLU A 711 25.55 2.99 -19.54
C GLU A 711 24.60 1.99 -18.87
N ASP A 712 23.29 2.25 -18.90
CA ASP A 712 22.29 1.25 -18.49
C ASP A 712 22.40 0.03 -19.41
N ILE A 713 22.72 -1.14 -18.84
CA ILE A 713 22.70 -2.41 -19.55
C ILE A 713 21.24 -2.87 -19.65
N VAL A 714 20.50 -2.25 -20.58
CA VAL A 714 19.18 -2.72 -20.98
C VAL A 714 19.34 -4.05 -21.71
N PHE A 715 19.01 -5.14 -21.03
CA PHE A 715 18.95 -6.46 -21.66
C PHE A 715 17.81 -6.49 -22.69
N ASP A 716 18.13 -6.88 -23.91
CA ASP A 716 17.15 -7.13 -24.97
C ASP A 716 16.16 -8.22 -24.53
N ALA A 717 14.88 -8.08 -24.90
CA ALA A 717 13.84 -9.08 -24.66
C ALA A 717 14.22 -10.46 -25.25
N ASP A 718 15.04 -10.49 -26.30
CA ASP A 718 15.55 -11.71 -26.91
C ASP A 718 16.48 -12.53 -25.97
N PHE A 719 17.05 -11.91 -24.93
CA PHE A 719 17.82 -12.62 -23.88
C PHE A 719 16.87 -13.30 -22.86
N THR A 720 15.85 -12.59 -22.39
CA THR A 720 14.81 -13.12 -21.50
C THR A 720 14.03 -14.27 -22.16
N ALA A 721 13.75 -14.15 -23.46
CA ALA A 721 13.12 -15.20 -24.25
C ALA A 721 13.98 -16.49 -24.37
N GLN A 722 15.31 -16.36 -24.38
CA GLN A 722 16.22 -17.52 -24.43
C GLN A 722 16.27 -18.28 -23.11
N LEU A 723 16.23 -17.62 -21.95
CA LEU A 723 16.11 -18.31 -20.65
C LEU A 723 14.81 -19.13 -20.55
N ALA A 724 13.69 -18.60 -21.07
CA ALA A 724 12.39 -19.26 -21.00
C ALA A 724 12.29 -20.57 -21.82
N HIS A 725 13.22 -20.82 -22.75
CA HIS A 725 13.19 -22.01 -23.62
C HIS A 725 13.96 -23.22 -23.06
N TRP A 726 14.73 -23.06 -21.97
CA TRP A 726 15.53 -24.15 -21.39
C TRP A 726 14.87 -24.70 -20.12
N GLY A 727 14.44 -25.95 -20.18
CA GLY A 727 13.73 -26.61 -19.08
C GLY A 727 14.61 -26.79 -17.83
N ARG A 728 13.97 -26.70 -16.65
CA ARG A 728 14.60 -26.98 -15.36
C ARG A 728 15.02 -28.46 -15.27
N ASP A 729 16.31 -28.72 -15.53
CA ASP A 729 17.18 -29.72 -14.86
C ASP A 729 18.46 -29.97 -15.69
N ASP A 730 19.54 -29.19 -15.49
CA ASP A 730 20.91 -29.70 -15.65
C ASP A 730 21.99 -28.76 -15.07
N ALA A 731 23.15 -29.32 -14.69
CA ALA A 731 24.28 -28.55 -14.14
C ALA A 731 24.99 -27.65 -15.18
N ASP A 732 24.74 -27.92 -16.47
CA ASP A 732 25.24 -27.21 -17.66
C ASP A 732 24.83 -25.72 -17.71
N MET A 733 23.88 -25.29 -16.86
CA MET A 733 23.50 -23.87 -16.73
C MET A 733 24.59 -23.02 -16.04
N ILE A 734 25.28 -23.55 -15.02
CA ILE A 734 26.26 -22.79 -14.24
C ILE A 734 27.53 -22.54 -15.08
N ASP A 735 28.05 -23.56 -15.75
CA ASP A 735 29.23 -23.45 -16.61
C ASP A 735 29.01 -22.45 -17.76
N LYS A 736 27.78 -22.33 -18.28
CA LYS A 736 27.42 -21.34 -19.32
C LYS A 736 27.30 -19.92 -18.77
N LEU A 737 26.74 -19.75 -17.58
CA LEU A 737 26.65 -18.44 -16.94
C LEU A 737 28.05 -17.92 -16.58
N GLU A 738 28.92 -18.79 -16.04
CA GLU A 738 30.34 -18.48 -15.81
C GLU A 738 31.11 -18.16 -17.10
N ALA A 739 30.76 -18.80 -18.23
CA ALA A 739 31.38 -18.50 -19.52
C ALA A 739 30.98 -17.11 -20.03
N ALA A 740 29.69 -16.74 -19.97
CA ALA A 740 29.20 -15.43 -20.36
C ALA A 740 29.81 -14.29 -19.50
N LEU A 741 29.88 -14.49 -18.17
CA LEU A 741 30.52 -13.55 -17.25
C LEU A 741 32.02 -13.38 -17.55
N ARG A 742 32.71 -14.42 -18.03
CA ARG A 742 34.12 -14.36 -18.45
C ARG A 742 34.35 -13.60 -19.76
N GLU A 743 33.36 -13.49 -20.62
CA GLU A 743 33.49 -12.84 -21.93
C GLU A 743 33.26 -11.31 -21.84
N HIS A 744 32.47 -10.84 -20.87
CA HIS A 744 32.09 -9.42 -20.71
C HIS A 744 32.96 -8.56 -19.76
N GLN A 745 34.01 -9.12 -19.14
CA GLN A 745 34.98 -8.38 -18.29
C GLN A 745 34.40 -7.53 -17.13
N VAL A 746 33.23 -7.88 -16.60
CA VAL A 746 32.66 -7.20 -15.42
C VAL A 746 33.54 -7.46 -14.17
N PRO A 747 33.96 -6.44 -13.40
CA PRO A 747 34.71 -6.65 -12.17
C PRO A 747 33.88 -7.42 -11.13
N GLN A 748 34.45 -8.47 -10.52
CA GLN A 748 33.75 -9.21 -9.48
C GLN A 748 33.69 -8.43 -8.17
N VAL A 749 32.46 -8.18 -7.72
CA VAL A 749 32.11 -8.00 -6.30
C VAL A 749 31.47 -9.32 -5.85
N VAL A 750 31.73 -9.72 -4.60
CA VAL A 750 31.40 -11.04 -4.01
C VAL A 750 30.33 -10.89 -2.96
#